data_AF-A0A2D8BZ97-F1
#
_entry.id   AF-A0A2D8BZ97-F1
#
_cell.length_a   1.000
_cell.length_b   1.000
_cell.length_c   1.000
_cell.angle_alpha   90.00
_cell.angle_beta   90.00
_cell.angle_gamma   90.00
#
_symmetry.space_group_name_H-M   'P 1'
#
loop_
_entity.id
_entity.type
_entity.pdbx_description
1 polymer ?
#
loop_
_entity_poly.entity_id
_entity_poly.type
_entity_poly.pdbx_seq_one_letter_code
_entity_poly.pdbx_strand_id
1 'polypeptide(L)'
;MSKVRVLPKTLKKSDGNFIYWEGKQRAQRHPPEEVKNTDPNGIDHAPPFAHTGSHAEEETGEFGVGNIIPGKYEVGPHGELVYKDELGGLHFHGIDGVIHNLGNLLKSEGIDDDAAKLVQEAIEATNNDPLYRNNPDNHLPDIGDKAWRRLVMSDYQGPQFEREGRARQHYVTIDGQKQLITGYRNFHGVKSPHGMFLDSLANPFQPALKRILKERHNLDPPQGRNDFLTRPHIRSAYLSFALSPKSTPENPQYYRNNTSARTGQVYGGNYQTRHAFRNDMLSRLSEAGIDTDIAFPDTSAYGIAHMLPDRFFRRVRKGTRKYSEGAEPTGAVRVANQEIMDAIGHSSVGGEAIATGRVKQTLNPLEHPALANTMYQGRPLSQILATDGQREEFLFKLLGYDAFMKIFGKTSPDSPAGRLASAFTELHTGLQDTAELPAGALDLGGIQNHVGAVQGRYGTGRHLRAKDMRALALHSGHEEAMGNNAGNFKLRTTELTPELEAKYNIKHYEPYEGEVEEIRGVMEAISEFLADAKGHETRLTHPIDLPTQPAVSTSFQLPTNQGMSLADHVRYSPLVENTIAEGTTEAMGGSTQDLPPAPVVPQVTQMATPPSNVAQTQPPTSANLATPSLTPEQITAARAGAANLSDDQLRQLIRTGGARSGGSTAPITQPEIQRFRGAFSDPYQRLITEYMKGEGSVEEVQDRLIKTMERLQIKDARTDSTIIKHVSKNKLSIDSPHDVSTIAKKLGLAPQDIRLINESKGDWMRLNKSFGFSERDIKIVKLSFRGD
;
A
#
# COMPACT_ATOMS: atom_id res chain seq x y z
N MET A 1 -11.61 -44.55 -6.17
CA MET A 1 -11.78 -43.38 -5.29
C MET A 1 -12.48 -42.28 -6.07
N SER A 2 -13.58 -41.75 -5.55
CA SER A 2 -14.13 -40.47 -6.02
C SER A 2 -13.15 -39.35 -5.65
N LYS A 3 -12.91 -38.39 -6.55
CA LYS A 3 -12.13 -37.19 -6.20
C LYS A 3 -13.02 -36.33 -5.30
N VAL A 4 -12.74 -36.31 -3.99
CA VAL A 4 -13.32 -35.33 -3.08
C VAL A 4 -12.83 -33.96 -3.54
N ARG A 5 -13.70 -33.25 -4.27
CA ARG A 5 -13.41 -31.94 -4.83
C ARG A 5 -13.51 -30.93 -3.69
N VAL A 6 -12.41 -30.77 -2.95
CA VAL A 6 -12.24 -29.65 -2.01
C VAL A 6 -12.59 -28.37 -2.76
N LEU A 7 -13.72 -27.78 -2.42
CA LEU A 7 -14.13 -26.51 -3.00
C LEU A 7 -13.17 -25.43 -2.48
N PRO A 8 -12.71 -24.49 -3.33
CA PRO A 8 -11.84 -23.42 -2.89
C PRO A 8 -12.54 -22.62 -1.77
N LYS A 9 -11.78 -22.16 -0.78
CA LYS A 9 -12.30 -21.47 0.40
C LYS A 9 -13.16 -20.27 -0.02
N THR A 10 -14.48 -20.45 0.00
CA THR A 10 -15.43 -19.44 -0.47
C THR A 10 -15.49 -18.29 0.52
N LEU A 11 -14.72 -17.23 0.23
CA LEU A 11 -14.83 -15.93 0.89
C LEU A 11 -16.31 -15.52 0.92
N LYS A 12 -16.90 -15.44 2.12
CA LYS A 12 -18.30 -15.08 2.28
C LYS A 12 -18.42 -13.56 2.11
N LYS A 13 -19.56 -13.10 1.58
CA LYS A 13 -19.78 -11.67 1.32
C LYS A 13 -20.11 -10.96 2.63
N SER A 14 -19.04 -10.67 3.38
CA SER A 14 -18.95 -10.00 4.67
C SER A 14 -17.55 -10.14 5.27
N ASP A 15 -16.79 -11.18 4.90
CA ASP A 15 -15.38 -11.44 5.28
C ASP A 15 -14.40 -10.35 4.79
N GLY A 16 -14.91 -9.25 4.21
CA GLY A 16 -14.18 -8.03 3.86
C GLY A 16 -14.45 -6.85 4.80
N ASN A 17 -15.34 -6.98 5.78
CA ASN A 17 -15.56 -6.00 6.83
C ASN A 17 -14.51 -6.21 7.94
N PHE A 18 -13.69 -5.19 8.19
CA PHE A 18 -12.64 -5.20 9.20
C PHE A 18 -12.58 -3.85 9.91
N ILE A 19 -11.93 -3.78 11.07
CA ILE A 19 -11.56 -2.56 11.77
C ILE A 19 -10.08 -2.62 12.14
N TYR A 20 -9.42 -1.47 12.19
CA TYR A 20 -8.08 -1.36 12.78
C TYR A 20 -8.22 -0.88 14.23
N TRP A 21 -7.91 -1.76 15.19
CA TRP A 21 -8.09 -1.54 16.63
C TRP A 21 -6.96 -2.25 17.40
N GLU A 22 -6.46 -1.65 18.49
CA GLU A 22 -5.23 -2.10 19.21
C GLU A 22 -4.01 -2.33 18.29
N GLY A 23 -3.87 -1.55 17.22
CA GLY A 23 -2.79 -1.74 16.24
C GLY A 23 -2.94 -2.98 15.34
N LYS A 24 -4.07 -3.70 15.41
CA LYS A 24 -4.35 -4.94 14.67
C LYS A 24 -5.57 -4.80 13.78
N GLN A 25 -5.58 -5.52 12.66
CA GLN A 25 -6.78 -5.67 11.83
C GLN A 25 -7.67 -6.77 12.44
N ARG A 26 -8.83 -6.38 13.00
CA ARG A 26 -9.87 -7.29 13.52
C ARG A 26 -10.99 -7.41 12.49
N ALA A 27 -11.63 -8.57 12.33
CA ALA A 27 -12.81 -8.67 11.45
C ALA A 27 -14.03 -7.97 12.09
N GLN A 28 -15.08 -7.73 11.32
CA GLN A 28 -16.39 -7.32 11.85
C GLN A 28 -17.49 -8.16 11.17
N ARG A 29 -18.16 -9.03 11.95
CA ARG A 29 -19.04 -10.09 11.44
C ARG A 29 -20.41 -10.10 12.11
N HIS A 30 -20.48 -10.54 13.37
CA HIS A 30 -21.68 -10.49 14.20
C HIS A 30 -21.38 -9.63 15.44
N PRO A 31 -22.19 -8.60 15.73
CA PRO A 31 -22.12 -7.90 17.01
C PRO A 31 -22.51 -8.88 18.14
N PRO A 32 -21.86 -8.84 19.32
CA PRO A 32 -22.10 -9.78 20.41
C PRO A 32 -23.36 -9.41 21.23
N GLU A 33 -23.75 -10.22 22.22
CA GLU A 33 -24.99 -9.98 22.97
C GLU A 33 -24.92 -8.74 23.86
N GLU A 34 -23.75 -8.34 24.34
CA GLU A 34 -23.56 -7.09 25.12
C GLU A 34 -24.01 -5.85 24.33
N VAL A 35 -24.08 -5.92 22.99
CA VAL A 35 -24.57 -4.82 22.15
C VAL A 35 -26.04 -4.49 22.44
N LYS A 36 -26.78 -5.36 23.15
CA LYS A 36 -28.17 -5.11 23.58
C LYS A 36 -28.34 -4.21 24.82
N ASN A 37 -27.28 -3.87 25.56
CA ASN A 37 -27.46 -3.12 26.82
C ASN A 37 -26.17 -2.48 27.36
N THR A 38 -26.21 -1.20 27.76
CA THR A 38 -25.21 -0.64 28.71
C THR A 38 -25.57 0.72 29.34
N ASP A 39 -26.41 1.56 28.72
CA ASP A 39 -26.60 2.95 29.16
C ASP A 39 -27.92 3.20 29.92
N PRO A 40 -27.90 3.54 31.22
CA PRO A 40 -29.10 3.93 31.97
C PRO A 40 -29.77 5.23 31.46
N ASN A 41 -29.11 6.00 30.58
CA ASN A 41 -29.68 7.19 29.94
C ASN A 41 -30.55 6.87 28.70
N GLY A 42 -30.66 5.59 28.30
CA GLY A 42 -31.78 5.11 27.47
C GLY A 42 -31.50 4.92 25.97
N ILE A 43 -30.23 4.96 25.52
CA ILE A 43 -29.85 4.41 24.21
C ILE A 43 -29.66 2.90 24.39
N ASP A 44 -30.57 2.10 23.81
CA ASP A 44 -30.67 0.68 24.15
C ASP A 44 -29.46 -0.15 23.68
N HIS A 45 -28.88 0.13 22.52
CA HIS A 45 -27.79 -0.66 21.93
C HIS A 45 -26.53 0.18 21.63
N ALA A 46 -25.36 -0.48 21.55
CA ALA A 46 -24.16 0.06 20.91
C ALA A 46 -24.23 -0.09 19.36
N PRO A 47 -23.46 0.68 18.55
CA PRO A 47 -23.55 0.56 17.10
C PRO A 47 -23.09 -0.81 16.58
N PRO A 48 -23.78 -1.43 15.61
CA PRO A 48 -23.44 -2.75 15.08
C PRO A 48 -22.09 -2.91 14.34
N PHE A 49 -21.23 -1.89 14.37
CA PHE A 49 -19.85 -1.91 13.87
C PHE A 49 -18.85 -1.32 14.88
N ALA A 50 -19.21 -1.30 16.17
CA ALA A 50 -18.39 -0.91 17.33
C ALA A 50 -17.90 -2.14 18.13
N HIS A 51 -17.46 -3.19 17.42
CA HIS A 51 -17.06 -4.47 18.02
C HIS A 51 -15.95 -5.14 17.21
N THR A 52 -15.17 -6.03 17.83
CA THR A 52 -14.36 -7.03 17.12
C THR A 52 -15.25 -8.18 16.67
N GLY A 53 -14.88 -8.87 15.60
CA GLY A 53 -15.47 -10.14 15.19
C GLY A 53 -14.38 -11.19 15.09
N SER A 54 -14.51 -12.29 15.83
CA SER A 54 -13.49 -13.32 15.85
C SER A 54 -13.53 -14.22 14.59
N HIS A 55 -12.39 -14.83 14.31
CA HIS A 55 -12.27 -15.94 13.35
C HIS A 55 -12.23 -17.32 14.02
N ALA A 56 -12.19 -17.37 15.36
CA ALA A 56 -12.21 -18.58 16.18
C ALA A 56 -13.24 -18.43 17.32
N GLU A 57 -13.78 -19.54 17.81
CA GLU A 57 -14.68 -19.56 18.98
C GLU A 57 -13.97 -19.12 20.29
N GLU A 58 -12.65 -19.00 20.26
CA GLU A 58 -11.78 -18.67 21.41
C GLU A 58 -11.97 -17.27 22.03
N GLU A 59 -12.55 -16.28 21.33
CA GLU A 59 -12.79 -14.93 21.92
C GLU A 59 -14.08 -14.85 22.75
N THR A 60 -15.12 -15.64 22.43
CA THR A 60 -16.50 -15.44 22.94
C THR A 60 -17.33 -16.72 23.09
N GLY A 61 -16.83 -17.88 22.64
CA GLY A 61 -17.60 -19.11 22.48
C GLY A 61 -18.38 -19.22 21.16
N GLU A 62 -18.59 -18.11 20.43
CA GLU A 62 -19.42 -18.08 19.22
C GLU A 62 -18.65 -17.67 17.95
N PHE A 63 -18.69 -18.51 16.91
CA PHE A 63 -17.94 -18.29 15.69
C PHE A 63 -18.41 -17.04 14.92
N GLY A 64 -17.52 -16.06 14.76
CA GLY A 64 -17.82 -14.80 14.06
C GLY A 64 -18.38 -13.69 14.95
N VAL A 65 -18.60 -13.98 16.23
CA VAL A 65 -18.85 -12.99 17.28
C VAL A 65 -17.50 -12.56 17.87
N GLY A 66 -17.43 -11.36 18.44
CA GLY A 66 -16.26 -10.82 19.13
C GLY A 66 -16.68 -9.65 20.01
N ASN A 67 -15.78 -9.17 20.87
CA ASN A 67 -16.11 -8.26 21.97
C ASN A 67 -16.54 -6.86 21.50
N ILE A 68 -17.39 -6.18 22.28
CA ILE A 68 -17.58 -4.72 22.13
C ILE A 68 -16.22 -4.02 22.26
N ILE A 69 -16.01 -3.02 21.42
CA ILE A 69 -14.89 -2.10 21.54
C ILE A 69 -15.27 -1.04 22.59
N PRO A 70 -14.56 -0.90 23.72
CA PRO A 70 -14.89 0.06 24.77
C PRO A 70 -15.00 1.48 24.25
N GLY A 71 -16.06 2.18 24.66
CA GLY A 71 -16.40 3.51 24.18
C GLY A 71 -17.65 4.08 24.85
N LYS A 72 -18.06 5.26 24.39
CA LYS A 72 -19.18 6.04 24.96
C LYS A 72 -19.89 6.84 23.87
N TYR A 73 -21.14 7.22 24.13
CA TYR A 73 -21.85 8.14 23.25
C TYR A 73 -21.41 9.60 23.42
N GLU A 74 -21.21 10.28 22.30
CA GLU A 74 -21.06 11.74 22.17
C GLU A 74 -22.03 12.24 21.07
N VAL A 75 -22.32 13.54 21.05
CA VAL A 75 -23.04 14.18 19.94
C VAL A 75 -22.02 14.66 18.91
N GLY A 76 -22.20 14.27 17.66
CA GLY A 76 -21.33 14.64 16.55
C GLY A 76 -21.58 16.05 16.01
N PRO A 77 -20.69 16.54 15.12
CA PRO A 77 -20.72 17.93 14.63
C PRO A 77 -21.94 18.29 13.78
N HIS A 78 -22.76 17.33 13.36
CA HIS A 78 -23.95 17.53 12.53
C HIS A 78 -25.24 17.09 13.26
N GLY A 79 -25.19 16.93 14.58
CA GLY A 79 -26.33 16.53 15.42
C GLY A 79 -26.57 15.02 15.53
N GLU A 80 -25.70 14.20 14.95
CA GLU A 80 -25.76 12.74 15.03
C GLU A 80 -25.32 12.20 16.39
N LEU A 81 -25.78 11.01 16.79
CA LEU A 81 -25.22 10.27 17.93
C LEU A 81 -24.09 9.35 17.48
N VAL A 82 -22.87 9.61 17.97
CA VAL A 82 -21.68 8.83 17.66
C VAL A 82 -21.22 8.06 18.89
N TYR A 83 -20.99 6.76 18.74
CA TYR A 83 -20.28 5.97 19.75
C TYR A 83 -18.80 6.07 19.45
N LYS A 84 -18.03 6.59 20.40
CA LYS A 84 -16.62 6.90 20.24
C LYS A 84 -15.80 5.98 21.13
N ASP A 85 -14.85 5.27 20.53
CA ASP A 85 -14.01 4.31 21.24
C ASP A 85 -12.89 4.99 22.05
N GLU A 86 -12.27 4.23 22.96
CA GLU A 86 -11.17 4.71 23.80
C GLU A 86 -9.90 5.09 23.02
N LEU A 87 -9.76 4.63 21.77
CA LEU A 87 -8.69 5.03 20.84
C LEU A 87 -9.10 6.22 19.94
N GLY A 88 -10.29 6.78 20.16
CA GLY A 88 -10.86 7.91 19.42
C GLY A 88 -11.56 7.56 18.11
N GLY A 89 -11.70 6.27 17.76
CA GLY A 89 -12.51 5.80 16.63
C GLY A 89 -14.00 6.17 16.76
N LEU A 90 -14.71 6.20 15.64
CA LEU A 90 -16.10 6.68 15.55
C LEU A 90 -17.01 5.62 14.92
N HIS A 91 -18.11 5.28 15.59
CA HIS A 91 -19.07 4.27 15.17
C HIS A 91 -20.50 4.81 15.24
N PHE A 92 -21.32 4.44 14.26
CA PHE A 92 -22.62 5.05 14.02
C PHE A 92 -23.72 4.01 13.76
N HIS A 93 -24.93 4.28 14.26
CA HIS A 93 -26.13 3.61 13.78
C HIS A 93 -26.52 4.10 12.37
N GLY A 94 -27.52 3.47 11.76
CA GLY A 94 -27.89 3.73 10.36
C GLY A 94 -28.30 5.18 10.13
N ILE A 95 -29.15 5.72 11.01
CA ILE A 95 -29.60 7.11 10.94
C ILE A 95 -28.44 8.09 11.17
N ASP A 96 -27.64 7.86 12.21
CA ASP A 96 -26.54 8.74 12.63
C ASP A 96 -25.42 8.78 11.57
N GLY A 97 -25.12 7.65 10.94
CA GLY A 97 -24.15 7.58 9.85
C GLY A 97 -24.63 8.28 8.58
N VAL A 98 -25.93 8.29 8.29
CA VAL A 98 -26.49 9.06 7.17
C VAL A 98 -26.37 10.56 7.47
N ILE A 99 -26.71 11.00 8.68
CA ILE A 99 -26.54 12.40 9.13
C ILE A 99 -25.05 12.82 9.04
N HIS A 100 -24.15 12.04 9.63
CA HIS A 100 -22.69 12.30 9.62
C HIS A 100 -22.13 12.48 8.21
N ASN A 101 -22.41 11.54 7.32
CA ASN A 101 -21.85 11.56 5.96
C ASN A 101 -22.57 12.56 5.05
N LEU A 102 -23.82 12.94 5.36
CA LEU A 102 -24.50 14.05 4.69
C LEU A 102 -23.91 15.40 5.11
N GLY A 103 -23.75 15.66 6.40
CA GLY A 103 -23.16 16.92 6.88
C GLY A 103 -21.73 17.12 6.41
N ASN A 104 -20.92 16.05 6.39
CA ASN A 104 -19.60 16.07 5.77
C ASN A 104 -19.64 16.36 4.27
N LEU A 105 -20.65 15.86 3.54
CA LEU A 105 -20.84 16.15 2.12
C LEU A 105 -21.20 17.63 1.90
N LEU A 106 -22.24 18.14 2.57
CA LEU A 106 -22.69 19.54 2.47
C LEU A 106 -21.52 20.50 2.75
N LYS A 107 -20.80 20.27 3.84
CA LYS A 107 -19.59 21.03 4.20
C LYS A 107 -18.47 20.95 3.15
N SER A 108 -18.31 19.81 2.47
CA SER A 108 -17.29 19.65 1.42
C SER A 108 -17.66 20.33 0.09
N GLU A 109 -18.95 20.49 -0.19
CA GLU A 109 -19.48 21.21 -1.36
C GLU A 109 -19.72 22.71 -1.05
N GLY A 110 -19.42 23.16 0.18
CA GLY A 110 -19.57 24.56 0.61
C GLY A 110 -21.01 24.99 0.94
N ILE A 111 -21.89 24.03 1.24
CA ILE A 111 -23.31 24.25 1.55
C ILE A 111 -23.53 24.30 3.07
N ASP A 112 -24.22 25.35 3.51
CA ASP A 112 -24.61 25.60 4.90
C ASP A 112 -26.11 25.28 5.07
N ASP A 113 -26.43 24.00 5.31
CA ASP A 113 -27.79 23.50 5.63
C ASP A 113 -27.66 22.34 6.64
N ASP A 114 -28.69 22.15 7.46
CA ASP A 114 -28.68 21.21 8.58
C ASP A 114 -28.93 19.77 8.09
N ALA A 115 -27.92 18.90 8.24
CA ALA A 115 -27.98 17.51 7.80
C ALA A 115 -28.99 16.66 8.57
N ALA A 116 -29.18 16.91 9.88
CA ALA A 116 -30.17 16.21 10.69
C ALA A 116 -31.59 16.63 10.28
N LYS A 117 -31.80 17.94 10.07
CA LYS A 117 -33.06 18.49 9.56
C LYS A 117 -33.39 17.98 8.15
N LEU A 118 -32.42 17.93 7.24
CA LEU A 118 -32.61 17.37 5.89
C LEU A 118 -32.99 15.88 5.91
N VAL A 119 -32.48 15.11 6.88
CA VAL A 119 -32.86 13.71 7.08
C VAL A 119 -34.27 13.58 7.68
N GLN A 120 -34.63 14.44 8.62
CA GLN A 120 -36.00 14.52 9.18
C GLN A 120 -37.02 14.91 8.09
N GLU A 121 -36.75 15.93 7.29
CA GLU A 121 -37.57 16.33 6.14
C GLU A 121 -37.71 15.19 5.11
N ALA A 122 -36.67 14.36 4.92
CA ALA A 122 -36.73 13.18 4.07
C ALA A 122 -37.62 12.06 4.65
N ILE A 123 -37.58 11.84 5.97
CA ILE A 123 -38.48 10.91 6.68
C ILE A 123 -39.94 11.36 6.52
N GLU A 124 -40.23 12.63 6.79
CA GLU A 124 -41.56 13.22 6.63
C GLU A 124 -42.05 13.13 5.17
N ALA A 125 -41.18 13.39 4.20
CA ALA A 125 -41.49 13.29 2.78
C ALA A 125 -41.66 11.83 2.29
N THR A 126 -41.03 10.84 2.94
CA THR A 126 -41.29 9.42 2.71
C THR A 126 -42.65 9.00 3.32
N ASN A 127 -42.95 9.40 4.55
CA ASN A 127 -44.25 9.10 5.19
C ASN A 127 -45.44 9.74 4.45
N ASN A 128 -45.21 10.89 3.79
CA ASN A 128 -46.20 11.59 2.96
C ASN A 128 -46.33 11.08 1.52
N ASP A 129 -45.42 10.25 1.03
CA ASP A 129 -45.47 9.71 -0.33
C ASP A 129 -46.69 8.78 -0.50
N PRO A 130 -47.38 8.77 -1.66
CA PRO A 130 -48.57 7.93 -1.89
C PRO A 130 -48.40 6.44 -1.59
N LEU A 131 -47.18 5.90 -1.67
CA LEU A 131 -46.89 4.50 -1.31
C LEU A 131 -46.97 4.21 0.19
N TYR A 132 -46.77 5.23 1.05
CA TYR A 132 -46.67 5.08 2.51
C TYR A 132 -47.77 5.83 3.26
N ARG A 133 -48.29 6.95 2.73
CA ARG A 133 -49.32 7.79 3.37
C ARG A 133 -50.55 7.01 3.84
N ASN A 134 -50.99 6.03 3.06
CA ASN A 134 -52.17 5.20 3.35
C ASN A 134 -51.86 3.99 4.25
N ASN A 135 -50.63 3.83 4.71
CA ASN A 135 -50.17 2.77 5.60
C ASN A 135 -49.42 3.39 6.81
N PRO A 136 -50.13 3.97 7.78
CA PRO A 136 -49.53 4.59 8.97
C PRO A 136 -48.74 3.60 9.82
N ASP A 137 -49.09 2.31 9.77
CA ASP A 137 -48.31 1.25 10.41
C ASP A 137 -46.90 1.07 9.82
N ASN A 138 -46.63 1.69 8.67
CA ASN A 138 -45.35 1.64 7.97
C ASN A 138 -44.64 3.00 7.93
N HIS A 139 -45.10 4.00 8.70
CA HIS A 139 -44.45 5.31 8.81
C HIS A 139 -43.17 5.21 9.64
N LEU A 140 -42.09 5.79 9.11
CA LEU A 140 -40.80 5.92 9.78
C LEU A 140 -40.90 6.89 10.96
N PRO A 141 -40.25 6.62 12.10
CA PRO A 141 -40.24 7.52 13.24
C PRO A 141 -39.17 8.62 13.08
N ASP A 142 -39.29 9.68 13.85
CA ASP A 142 -38.37 10.83 13.84
C ASP A 142 -36.91 10.41 14.11
N ILE A 143 -35.95 11.24 13.68
CA ILE A 143 -34.50 10.96 13.82
C ILE A 143 -34.04 10.73 15.29
N GLY A 144 -34.80 11.25 16.25
CA GLY A 144 -34.57 11.10 17.69
C GLY A 144 -35.06 9.77 18.28
N ASP A 145 -35.89 9.00 17.57
CA ASP A 145 -36.42 7.74 18.10
C ASP A 145 -35.30 6.71 18.30
N LYS A 146 -35.28 6.06 19.47
CA LYS A 146 -34.33 4.99 19.78
C LYS A 146 -34.57 3.70 18.99
N ALA A 147 -35.71 3.56 18.31
CA ALA A 147 -35.96 2.49 17.35
C ALA A 147 -34.88 2.43 16.23
N TRP A 148 -34.34 3.59 15.81
CA TRP A 148 -33.20 3.66 14.88
C TRP A 148 -31.89 3.11 15.45
N ARG A 149 -31.80 2.98 16.78
CA ARG A 149 -30.61 2.65 17.57
C ARG A 149 -30.80 1.33 18.35
N ARG A 150 -31.55 0.42 17.71
CA ARG A 150 -31.71 -1.00 18.06
C ARG A 150 -31.28 -1.83 16.87
N LEU A 151 -30.66 -2.99 17.09
CA LEU A 151 -30.31 -3.91 16.00
C LEU A 151 -31.49 -4.85 15.67
N VAL A 152 -32.07 -4.68 14.49
CA VAL A 152 -33.17 -5.50 13.97
C VAL A 152 -32.90 -5.75 12.49
N MET A 153 -32.78 -7.01 12.10
CA MET A 153 -32.40 -7.41 10.73
C MET A 153 -33.56 -7.99 9.94
N SER A 154 -33.61 -7.70 8.64
CA SER A 154 -34.51 -8.37 7.68
C SER A 154 -33.85 -8.52 6.30
N ASP A 155 -34.57 -9.09 5.34
CA ASP A 155 -34.10 -9.25 3.96
C ASP A 155 -33.91 -7.91 3.24
N TYR A 156 -32.99 -7.90 2.27
CA TYR A 156 -32.60 -6.66 1.59
C TYR A 156 -33.65 -6.17 0.57
N GLN A 157 -34.27 -5.04 0.89
CA GLN A 157 -35.30 -4.41 0.07
C GLN A 157 -34.70 -3.44 -0.97
N GLY A 158 -34.08 -4.02 -2.00
CA GLY A 158 -33.39 -3.25 -3.03
C GLY A 158 -34.28 -2.31 -3.87
N PRO A 159 -33.68 -1.50 -4.78
CA PRO A 159 -34.41 -0.59 -5.68
C PRO A 159 -35.36 -1.26 -6.69
N GLN A 160 -35.65 -2.55 -6.54
CA GLN A 160 -36.66 -3.24 -7.33
C GLN A 160 -38.08 -2.98 -6.79
N PHE A 161 -38.26 -2.88 -5.47
CA PHE A 161 -39.56 -2.58 -4.86
C PHE A 161 -40.13 -1.25 -5.39
N GLU A 162 -39.33 -0.18 -5.41
CA GLU A 162 -39.70 1.12 -5.99
C GLU A 162 -40.05 1.03 -7.48
N ARG A 163 -39.28 0.27 -8.28
CA ARG A 163 -39.52 0.08 -9.72
C ARG A 163 -40.76 -0.76 -10.02
N GLU A 164 -41.20 -1.58 -9.06
CA GLU A 164 -42.46 -2.32 -9.08
C GLU A 164 -43.64 -1.52 -8.50
N GLY A 165 -43.43 -0.28 -8.05
CA GLY A 165 -44.46 0.53 -7.39
C GLY A 165 -44.87 0.01 -6.01
N ARG A 166 -44.01 -0.79 -5.36
CA ARG A 166 -44.26 -1.41 -4.05
C ARG A 166 -43.59 -0.59 -2.95
N ALA A 167 -44.35 -0.30 -1.90
CA ALA A 167 -43.80 0.25 -0.67
C ALA A 167 -42.79 -0.75 -0.05
N ARG A 168 -41.70 -0.23 0.52
CA ARG A 168 -40.84 -1.02 1.42
C ARG A 168 -41.57 -1.29 2.72
N GLN A 169 -41.36 -2.46 3.29
CA GLN A 169 -41.70 -2.74 4.68
C GLN A 169 -40.63 -2.11 5.59
N HIS A 170 -41.02 -1.25 6.51
CA HIS A 170 -40.11 -0.59 7.46
C HIS A 170 -40.07 -1.29 8.83
N TYR A 171 -41.08 -2.11 9.15
CA TYR A 171 -41.19 -2.83 10.42
C TYR A 171 -41.36 -4.33 10.22
N VAL A 172 -40.70 -5.13 11.06
CA VAL A 172 -40.98 -6.56 11.22
C VAL A 172 -41.65 -6.83 12.56
N THR A 173 -42.44 -7.89 12.63
CA THR A 173 -42.93 -8.42 13.91
C THR A 173 -41.97 -9.49 14.39
N ILE A 174 -41.42 -9.32 15.59
CA ILE A 174 -40.55 -10.28 16.29
C ILE A 174 -41.07 -10.35 17.74
N ASP A 175 -41.26 -11.56 18.27
CA ASP A 175 -41.82 -11.81 19.61
C ASP A 175 -43.20 -11.14 19.84
N GLY A 176 -44.01 -11.02 18.77
CA GLY A 176 -45.28 -10.28 18.77
C GLY A 176 -45.13 -8.75 18.80
N GLN A 177 -43.91 -8.22 18.92
CA GLN A 177 -43.61 -6.80 18.95
C GLN A 177 -43.21 -6.28 17.56
N LYS A 178 -43.83 -5.17 17.15
CA LYS A 178 -43.47 -4.39 15.96
C LYS A 178 -42.14 -3.67 16.18
N GLN A 179 -41.14 -3.94 15.34
CA GLN A 179 -39.77 -3.46 15.49
C GLN A 179 -39.25 -2.89 14.17
N LEU A 180 -38.66 -1.69 14.19
CA LEU A 180 -38.13 -0.99 13.01
C LEU A 180 -36.93 -1.75 12.42
N ILE A 181 -36.90 -1.96 11.11
CA ILE A 181 -35.79 -2.62 10.42
C ILE A 181 -34.62 -1.64 10.29
N THR A 182 -33.56 -1.86 11.05
CA THR A 182 -32.35 -1.03 11.05
C THR A 182 -31.19 -1.65 10.28
N GLY A 183 -31.17 -2.97 10.08
CA GLY A 183 -30.15 -3.70 9.33
C GLY A 183 -30.72 -4.56 8.21
N TYR A 184 -29.96 -4.70 7.12
CA TYR A 184 -30.29 -5.68 6.07
C TYR A 184 -29.28 -6.81 6.06
N ARG A 185 -29.77 -8.06 6.08
CA ARG A 185 -28.93 -9.23 5.80
C ARG A 185 -28.61 -9.31 4.31
N ASN A 186 -27.47 -9.90 4.00
CA ASN A 186 -26.90 -9.93 2.66
C ASN A 186 -27.46 -11.07 1.77
N PHE A 187 -28.76 -11.35 1.86
CA PHE A 187 -29.34 -12.57 1.30
C PHE A 187 -29.32 -12.58 -0.23
N HIS A 188 -28.64 -13.57 -0.80
CA HIS A 188 -28.51 -13.77 -2.26
C HIS A 188 -29.40 -14.92 -2.75
N GLY A 189 -30.55 -15.11 -2.11
CA GLY A 189 -31.54 -16.14 -2.43
C GLY A 189 -31.07 -17.57 -2.14
N VAL A 190 -31.91 -18.53 -2.50
CA VAL A 190 -31.72 -19.98 -2.26
C VAL A 190 -30.38 -20.51 -2.80
N LYS A 191 -29.84 -19.89 -3.86
CA LYS A 191 -28.57 -20.29 -4.49
C LYS A 191 -27.31 -19.79 -3.77
N SER A 192 -27.44 -19.00 -2.70
CA SER A 192 -26.30 -18.51 -1.91
C SER A 192 -26.68 -18.32 -0.43
N PRO A 193 -26.76 -19.42 0.36
CA PRO A 193 -27.18 -19.40 1.76
C PRO A 193 -26.07 -18.91 2.71
N HIS A 194 -25.29 -17.90 2.29
CA HIS A 194 -24.04 -17.47 2.96
C HIS A 194 -23.99 -15.95 3.22
N GLY A 195 -25.12 -15.27 3.06
CA GLY A 195 -25.28 -13.82 3.29
C GLY A 195 -25.98 -13.49 4.61
N MET A 196 -25.50 -14.03 5.73
CA MET A 196 -26.16 -13.94 7.04
C MET A 196 -25.52 -12.92 7.99
N PHE A 197 -24.59 -12.12 7.47
CA PHE A 197 -23.87 -11.10 8.23
C PHE A 197 -24.40 -9.70 7.92
N LEU A 198 -24.07 -8.75 8.78
CA LEU A 198 -24.46 -7.35 8.61
C LEU A 198 -23.47 -6.61 7.69
N ASP A 199 -23.87 -6.38 6.44
CA ASP A 199 -23.07 -5.62 5.45
C ASP A 199 -23.43 -4.11 5.46
N SER A 200 -24.64 -3.77 5.88
CA SER A 200 -25.21 -2.42 5.79
C SER A 200 -26.41 -2.20 6.70
N LEU A 201 -26.54 -0.99 7.22
CA LEU A 201 -27.74 -0.51 7.91
C LEU A 201 -28.72 0.12 6.91
N ALA A 202 -30.00 0.18 7.27
CA ALA A 202 -31.08 0.64 6.41
C ALA A 202 -31.06 2.17 6.22
N ASN A 203 -31.39 2.62 5.01
CA ASN A 203 -31.64 4.02 4.67
C ASN A 203 -32.94 4.13 3.84
N PRO A 204 -34.11 3.88 4.45
CA PRO A 204 -35.38 3.72 3.72
C PRO A 204 -35.84 5.02 3.03
N PHE A 205 -35.52 6.18 3.60
CA PHE A 205 -35.88 7.52 3.11
C PHE A 205 -34.93 8.07 2.03
N GLN A 206 -33.95 7.29 1.57
CA GLN A 206 -32.97 7.70 0.55
C GLN A 206 -33.57 8.36 -0.71
N PRO A 207 -34.71 7.92 -1.29
CA PRO A 207 -35.28 8.57 -2.47
C PRO A 207 -35.75 9.99 -2.19
N ALA A 208 -36.39 10.21 -1.04
CA ALA A 208 -36.84 11.52 -0.60
C ALA A 208 -35.65 12.44 -0.30
N LEU A 209 -34.63 11.93 0.40
CA LEU A 209 -33.40 12.69 0.66
C LEU A 209 -32.70 13.09 -0.64
N LYS A 210 -32.53 12.18 -1.59
CA LYS A 210 -31.94 12.51 -2.90
C LYS A 210 -32.77 13.57 -3.65
N ARG A 211 -34.10 13.49 -3.58
CA ARG A 211 -35.00 14.50 -4.18
C ARG A 211 -34.77 15.89 -3.55
N ILE A 212 -34.79 15.98 -2.22
CA ILE A 212 -34.60 17.24 -1.48
C ILE A 212 -33.24 17.87 -1.79
N LEU A 213 -32.15 17.09 -1.79
CA LEU A 213 -30.80 17.58 -2.09
C LEU A 213 -30.68 18.10 -3.53
N LYS A 214 -31.37 17.47 -4.49
CA LYS A 214 -31.40 17.92 -5.88
C LYS A 214 -32.27 19.17 -6.06
N GLU A 215 -33.42 19.25 -5.40
CA GLU A 215 -34.36 20.37 -5.53
C GLU A 215 -33.89 21.63 -4.79
N ARG A 216 -33.28 21.49 -3.60
CA ARG A 216 -32.80 22.62 -2.79
C ARG A 216 -31.40 23.09 -3.17
N HIS A 217 -30.48 22.14 -3.42
CA HIS A 217 -29.04 22.42 -3.54
C HIS A 217 -28.44 22.05 -4.91
N ASN A 218 -29.26 21.58 -5.87
CA ASN A 218 -28.81 21.05 -7.17
C ASN A 218 -27.78 19.90 -7.06
N LEU A 219 -27.72 19.22 -5.91
CA LEU A 219 -26.82 18.08 -5.69
C LEU A 219 -27.43 16.79 -6.26
N ASP A 220 -26.95 16.37 -7.44
CA ASP A 220 -27.16 15.00 -7.93
C ASP A 220 -25.91 14.15 -7.61
N PRO A 221 -25.93 13.31 -6.55
CA PRO A 221 -24.72 12.72 -6.00
C PRO A 221 -24.05 11.73 -6.98
N PRO A 222 -22.73 11.91 -7.27
CA PRO A 222 -22.04 11.10 -8.27
C PRO A 222 -21.89 9.64 -7.83
N GLN A 223 -22.02 8.73 -8.79
CA GLN A 223 -21.97 7.29 -8.53
C GLN A 223 -20.65 6.88 -7.85
N GLY A 224 -20.77 6.33 -6.63
CA GLY A 224 -19.69 5.60 -5.96
C GLY A 224 -18.97 6.31 -4.81
N ARG A 225 -19.10 7.63 -4.61
CA ARG A 225 -18.49 8.33 -3.45
C ARG A 225 -19.44 8.52 -2.25
N ASN A 226 -20.75 8.63 -2.52
CA ASN A 226 -21.82 8.77 -1.52
C ASN A 226 -22.94 7.77 -1.84
N ASP A 227 -22.63 6.47 -1.89
CA ASP A 227 -23.60 5.50 -2.41
C ASP A 227 -24.82 5.27 -1.51
N PHE A 228 -24.76 5.71 -0.25
CA PHE A 228 -25.91 5.84 0.66
C PHE A 228 -26.99 6.83 0.16
N LEU A 229 -26.66 7.74 -0.77
CA LEU A 229 -27.61 8.62 -1.46
C LEU A 229 -28.12 8.03 -2.80
N THR A 230 -27.67 6.82 -3.15
CA THR A 230 -28.07 6.12 -4.39
C THR A 230 -28.64 4.71 -4.14
N ARG A 231 -28.80 4.35 -2.86
CA ARG A 231 -29.19 3.01 -2.39
C ARG A 231 -29.98 3.13 -1.09
N PRO A 232 -30.96 2.26 -0.83
CA PRO A 232 -31.73 2.26 0.41
C PRO A 232 -30.95 1.72 1.62
N HIS A 233 -29.62 1.76 1.60
CA HIS A 233 -28.76 1.25 2.65
C HIS A 233 -27.45 2.05 2.73
N ILE A 234 -26.89 2.12 3.94
CA ILE A 234 -25.58 2.69 4.23
C ILE A 234 -24.63 1.57 4.66
N ARG A 235 -23.49 1.42 3.97
CA ARG A 235 -22.54 0.31 4.22
C ARG A 235 -21.69 0.56 5.45
N SER A 236 -21.13 -0.51 6.03
CA SER A 236 -20.10 -0.49 7.09
C SER A 236 -19.01 0.58 6.89
N ALA A 237 -18.60 0.82 5.63
CA ALA A 237 -17.63 1.84 5.23
C ALA A 237 -17.96 3.29 5.65
N TYR A 238 -19.21 3.59 5.97
CA TYR A 238 -19.68 4.93 6.37
C TYR A 238 -20.20 4.95 7.83
N LEU A 239 -20.11 3.81 8.52
CA LEU A 239 -20.69 3.57 9.85
C LEU A 239 -19.64 3.29 10.93
N SER A 240 -18.38 3.14 10.54
CA SER A 240 -17.29 2.78 11.44
C SER A 240 -15.99 3.32 10.88
N PHE A 241 -15.25 4.05 11.70
CA PHE A 241 -14.04 4.77 11.32
C PHE A 241 -12.96 4.61 12.40
N ALA A 242 -11.78 4.11 12.02
CA ALA A 242 -10.62 4.10 12.91
C ALA A 242 -9.92 5.47 12.91
N LEU A 243 -9.42 5.91 14.07
CA LEU A 243 -8.53 7.07 14.16
C LEU A 243 -7.16 6.72 13.54
N SER A 244 -6.60 7.63 12.73
CA SER A 244 -5.30 7.43 12.09
C SER A 244 -4.15 7.49 13.09
N PRO A 245 -3.12 6.63 12.98
CA PRO A 245 -1.84 6.80 13.68
C PRO A 245 -1.10 8.10 13.32
N LYS A 246 -1.51 8.81 12.25
CA LYS A 246 -0.99 10.13 11.85
C LYS A 246 -1.89 11.29 12.27
N SER A 247 -2.98 11.03 13.01
CA SER A 247 -3.84 12.07 13.58
C SER A 247 -3.11 12.89 14.64
N THR A 248 -3.63 14.09 14.91
CA THR A 248 -3.29 14.85 16.12
C THR A 248 -4.57 15.30 16.82
N PRO A 249 -4.55 15.68 18.12
CA PRO A 249 -5.73 16.17 18.82
C PRO A 249 -6.39 17.38 18.14
N GLU A 250 -5.61 18.20 17.45
CA GLU A 250 -6.05 19.39 16.72
C GLU A 250 -6.54 19.08 15.29
N ASN A 251 -6.17 17.92 14.73
CA ASN A 251 -6.53 17.47 13.40
C ASN A 251 -6.74 15.93 13.36
N PRO A 252 -7.88 15.44 13.88
CA PRO A 252 -8.18 14.03 13.90
C PRO A 252 -8.49 13.51 12.48
N GLN A 253 -7.56 12.73 11.92
CA GLN A 253 -7.72 12.06 10.63
C GLN A 253 -8.34 10.68 10.82
N TYR A 254 -9.36 10.35 10.04
CA TYR A 254 -10.13 9.11 10.16
C TYR A 254 -10.05 8.23 8.90
N TYR A 255 -9.98 6.91 9.09
CA TYR A 255 -10.04 5.92 8.02
C TYR A 255 -11.36 5.16 8.06
N ARG A 256 -12.02 5.02 6.90
CA ARG A 256 -13.26 4.25 6.74
C ARG A 256 -12.99 2.75 6.87
N ASN A 257 -13.63 2.06 7.81
CA ASN A 257 -13.29 0.66 8.13
C ASN A 257 -13.57 -0.35 6.98
N ASN A 258 -14.40 0.01 6.00
CA ASN A 258 -14.53 -0.74 4.73
C ASN A 258 -14.15 0.11 3.50
N THR A 259 -13.08 0.93 3.60
CA THR A 259 -12.05 0.79 2.56
C THR A 259 -11.41 -0.57 2.77
N SER A 260 -11.70 -1.51 1.88
CA SER A 260 -11.24 -2.89 2.03
C SER A 260 -9.73 -2.99 1.90
N ALA A 261 -9.07 -2.89 3.05
CA ALA A 261 -7.96 -3.77 3.39
C ALA A 261 -8.44 -5.22 3.31
N ARG A 262 -8.63 -5.71 2.08
CA ARG A 262 -8.11 -7.04 1.74
C ARG A 262 -6.71 -7.07 2.33
N THR A 263 -6.39 -8.09 3.11
CA THR A 263 -5.03 -8.34 3.57
C THR A 263 -4.11 -8.35 2.35
N GLY A 264 -3.38 -7.25 2.14
CA GLY A 264 -2.64 -6.92 0.92
C GLY A 264 -2.88 -5.52 0.31
N GLN A 265 -3.64 -4.60 0.92
CA GLN A 265 -3.80 -3.21 0.43
C GLN A 265 -3.67 -2.13 1.51
N VAL A 266 -2.44 -1.67 1.74
CA VAL A 266 -2.16 -0.33 2.28
C VAL A 266 -2.42 0.70 1.16
N TYR A 267 -3.00 1.86 1.49
CA TYR A 267 -3.26 2.93 0.53
C TYR A 267 -2.38 4.17 0.77
N GLY A 268 -1.42 4.38 -0.12
CA GLY A 268 -1.00 5.72 -0.51
C GLY A 268 -2.14 6.46 -1.24
N GLY A 269 -2.09 7.79 -1.27
CA GLY A 269 -3.16 8.62 -1.84
C GLY A 269 -3.40 8.41 -3.35
N ASN A 270 -4.66 8.57 -3.76
CA ASN A 270 -5.17 8.55 -5.14
C ASN A 270 -5.18 7.19 -5.88
N TYR A 271 -6.28 6.46 -5.68
CA TYR A 271 -7.03 5.65 -6.67
C TYR A 271 -6.28 4.92 -7.82
N GLN A 272 -6.50 3.59 -7.86
CA GLN A 272 -6.30 2.63 -8.97
C GLN A 272 -4.95 1.91 -9.15
N THR A 273 -3.86 2.28 -8.49
CA THR A 273 -2.61 1.48 -8.51
C THR A 273 -2.61 0.39 -7.43
N ARG A 274 -3.11 -0.81 -7.76
CA ARG A 274 -3.06 -1.97 -6.87
C ARG A 274 -1.70 -2.67 -6.93
N HIS A 275 -1.04 -2.81 -5.79
CA HIS A 275 0.14 -3.64 -5.62
C HIS A 275 -0.25 -5.14 -5.71
N ALA A 276 0.67 -6.00 -6.17
CA ALA A 276 0.43 -7.45 -6.29
C ALA A 276 1.10 -8.27 -5.17
N PHE A 277 1.92 -7.63 -4.34
CA PHE A 277 2.47 -8.19 -3.10
C PHE A 277 1.40 -8.91 -2.25
N ARG A 278 1.71 -10.14 -1.79
CA ARG A 278 0.96 -10.78 -0.70
C ARG A 278 1.29 -10.11 0.63
N ASN A 279 0.28 -9.97 1.49
CA ASN A 279 0.42 -9.33 2.80
C ASN A 279 1.53 -9.97 3.65
N ASP A 280 1.70 -11.30 3.61
CA ASP A 280 2.76 -12.02 4.34
C ASP A 280 4.18 -11.55 3.96
N MET A 281 4.46 -11.32 2.67
CA MET A 281 5.78 -10.83 2.24
C MET A 281 5.99 -9.34 2.59
N LEU A 282 4.93 -8.53 2.59
CA LEU A 282 4.98 -7.15 3.09
C LEU A 282 5.13 -7.09 4.61
N SER A 283 4.43 -7.95 5.34
CA SER A 283 4.53 -8.12 6.79
C SER A 283 5.95 -8.49 7.16
N ARG A 284 6.53 -9.54 6.57
CA ARG A 284 7.93 -9.93 6.84
C ARG A 284 8.93 -8.82 6.52
N LEU A 285 8.74 -8.06 5.43
CA LEU A 285 9.59 -6.90 5.12
C LEU A 285 9.39 -5.76 6.14
N SER A 286 8.15 -5.44 6.52
CA SER A 286 7.84 -4.38 7.49
C SER A 286 8.22 -4.74 8.93
N GLU A 287 8.11 -6.02 9.31
CA GLU A 287 8.63 -6.60 10.56
C GLU A 287 10.17 -6.57 10.55
N ALA A 288 10.78 -6.74 9.38
CA ALA A 288 12.18 -6.46 9.12
C ALA A 288 12.49 -4.95 8.94
N GLY A 289 11.59 -4.04 9.32
CA GLY A 289 11.80 -2.59 9.31
C GLY A 289 11.77 -1.92 7.92
N ILE A 290 11.47 -2.66 6.87
CA ILE A 290 11.48 -2.22 5.46
C ILE A 290 10.06 -1.88 5.03
N ASP A 291 9.66 -0.62 5.24
CA ASP A 291 8.49 -0.04 4.57
C ASP A 291 8.71 -0.08 3.05
N THR A 292 7.91 -0.87 2.32
CA THR A 292 8.12 -1.12 0.88
C THR A 292 7.73 0.04 -0.04
N ASP A 293 7.07 1.07 0.47
CA ASP A 293 6.84 2.31 -0.27
C ASP A 293 7.94 3.34 -0.04
N ILE A 294 8.57 3.36 1.14
CA ILE A 294 9.75 4.18 1.43
C ILE A 294 11.05 3.53 0.93
N ALA A 295 11.17 2.20 0.92
CA ALA A 295 12.39 1.47 0.57
C ALA A 295 12.52 1.17 -0.94
N PHE A 296 11.42 1.24 -1.70
CA PHE A 296 11.43 1.03 -3.16
C PHE A 296 10.94 2.28 -3.94
N PRO A 297 11.49 3.49 -3.71
CA PRO A 297 11.24 4.63 -4.59
C PRO A 297 11.81 4.33 -5.98
N ASP A 298 11.25 4.98 -7.00
CA ASP A 298 11.70 5.04 -8.42
C ASP A 298 12.18 3.73 -9.08
N THR A 299 11.77 2.58 -8.53
CA THR A 299 12.12 1.24 -9.00
C THR A 299 11.43 0.95 -10.33
N SER A 300 12.17 1.06 -11.43
CA SER A 300 11.69 0.85 -12.80
C SER A 300 11.89 -0.60 -13.26
N ALA A 301 11.23 -1.01 -14.35
CA ALA A 301 11.44 -2.33 -14.97
C ALA A 301 12.86 -2.49 -15.56
N TYR A 302 13.55 -1.39 -15.83
CA TYR A 302 14.94 -1.38 -16.27
C TYR A 302 15.89 -1.62 -15.09
N GLY A 303 15.68 -0.91 -13.98
CA GLY A 303 16.50 -1.01 -12.77
C GLY A 303 16.52 -2.40 -12.11
N ILE A 304 15.65 -3.33 -12.51
CA ILE A 304 15.62 -4.71 -11.98
C ILE A 304 16.22 -5.76 -12.91
N ALA A 305 16.74 -5.40 -14.09
CA ALA A 305 17.25 -6.38 -15.06
C ALA A 305 18.34 -7.30 -14.47
N HIS A 306 19.24 -6.74 -13.65
CA HIS A 306 20.29 -7.48 -12.96
C HIS A 306 19.76 -8.44 -11.87
N MET A 307 18.57 -8.20 -11.32
CA MET A 307 17.92 -9.04 -10.30
C MET A 307 17.19 -10.27 -10.88
N LEU A 308 17.03 -10.36 -12.20
CA LEU A 308 16.42 -11.53 -12.83
C LEU A 308 17.34 -12.76 -12.65
N PRO A 309 16.80 -13.96 -12.33
CA PRO A 309 17.55 -15.21 -12.35
C PRO A 309 18.26 -15.49 -13.69
N ASP A 310 19.42 -16.14 -13.67
CA ASP A 310 20.18 -16.53 -14.88
C ASP A 310 19.32 -17.35 -15.87
N ARG A 311 18.31 -18.05 -15.37
CA ARG A 311 17.31 -18.80 -16.15
C ARG A 311 16.53 -17.92 -17.16
N PHE A 312 16.31 -16.64 -16.89
CA PHE A 312 15.64 -15.70 -17.81
C PHE A 312 16.48 -15.38 -19.07
N PHE A 313 17.80 -15.51 -18.96
CA PHE A 313 18.74 -15.24 -20.05
C PHE A 313 19.06 -16.51 -20.86
N ARG A 314 18.46 -17.66 -20.53
CA ARG A 314 18.52 -18.88 -21.34
C ARG A 314 17.53 -18.83 -22.50
N ARG A 315 17.97 -19.35 -23.64
CA ARG A 315 17.22 -19.31 -24.89
C ARG A 315 16.00 -20.25 -24.87
N VAL A 316 14.83 -19.69 -25.16
CA VAL A 316 13.53 -20.39 -25.08
C VAL A 316 13.08 -20.97 -26.42
N ARG A 317 13.69 -20.51 -27.54
CA ARG A 317 13.31 -20.91 -28.90
C ARG A 317 14.53 -21.20 -29.78
N LYS A 318 14.63 -22.45 -30.25
CA LYS A 318 15.59 -22.90 -31.26
C LYS A 318 15.14 -22.39 -32.62
N GLY A 319 16.00 -21.58 -33.24
CA GLY A 319 15.59 -20.66 -34.31
C GLY A 319 15.05 -19.36 -33.72
N THR A 320 15.83 -18.28 -33.89
CA THR A 320 15.24 -16.95 -34.02
C THR A 320 14.22 -16.99 -35.17
N ARG A 321 13.13 -16.21 -35.10
CA ARG A 321 12.48 -15.80 -36.34
C ARG A 321 13.57 -15.09 -37.14
N LYS A 322 13.94 -15.61 -38.31
CA LYS A 322 14.91 -14.91 -39.17
C LYS A 322 14.36 -13.50 -39.40
N TYR A 323 15.18 -12.49 -39.17
CA TYR A 323 14.89 -11.15 -39.67
C TYR A 323 14.93 -11.23 -41.20
N SER A 324 13.76 -11.39 -41.81
CA SER A 324 13.57 -11.13 -43.23
C SER A 324 13.32 -9.64 -43.37
N GLU A 325 14.13 -8.99 -44.18
CA GLU A 325 14.00 -7.59 -44.56
C GLU A 325 12.54 -7.30 -44.99
N GLY A 326 11.86 -6.37 -44.31
CA GLY A 326 10.44 -6.08 -44.50
C GLY A 326 9.43 -6.84 -43.61
N ALA A 327 9.86 -7.70 -42.67
CA ALA A 327 8.95 -8.26 -41.67
C ALA A 327 8.64 -7.23 -40.55
N GLU A 328 7.36 -7.03 -40.24
CA GLU A 328 6.97 -6.06 -39.20
C GLU A 328 7.61 -6.37 -37.82
N PRO A 329 8.17 -5.35 -37.14
CA PRO A 329 8.61 -5.46 -35.75
C PRO A 329 7.52 -6.01 -34.84
N THR A 330 7.82 -7.11 -34.15
CA THR A 330 6.94 -7.57 -33.07
C THR A 330 6.77 -6.47 -32.03
N GLY A 331 5.62 -6.38 -31.37
CA GLY A 331 5.33 -5.25 -30.47
C GLY A 331 6.34 -5.05 -29.33
N ALA A 332 7.05 -6.11 -28.91
CA ALA A 332 8.16 -6.02 -27.95
C ALA A 332 9.41 -5.36 -28.57
N VAL A 333 9.80 -5.72 -29.80
CA VAL A 333 10.89 -5.05 -30.55
C VAL A 333 10.53 -3.60 -30.83
N ARG A 334 9.29 -3.31 -31.26
CA ARG A 334 8.84 -1.93 -31.52
C ARG A 334 8.92 -1.07 -30.26
N VAL A 335 8.53 -1.60 -29.10
CA VAL A 335 8.65 -0.90 -27.82
C VAL A 335 10.10 -0.71 -27.41
N ALA A 336 10.96 -1.74 -27.49
CA ALA A 336 12.38 -1.60 -27.17
C ALA A 336 13.10 -0.60 -28.09
N ASN A 337 12.80 -0.61 -29.39
CA ASN A 337 13.33 0.32 -30.38
C ASN A 337 12.88 1.77 -30.08
N GLN A 338 11.60 1.96 -29.76
CA GLN A 338 11.06 3.27 -29.38
C GLN A 338 11.70 3.81 -28.10
N GLU A 339 11.76 2.99 -27.05
CA GLU A 339 12.36 3.38 -25.76
C GLU A 339 13.85 3.76 -25.91
N ILE A 340 14.59 3.03 -26.75
CA ILE A 340 15.98 3.36 -27.08
C ILE A 340 16.07 4.64 -27.92
N MET A 341 15.17 4.89 -28.88
CA MET A 341 15.20 6.11 -29.71
C MET A 341 14.77 7.37 -28.96
N ASP A 342 13.80 7.26 -28.05
CA ASP A 342 13.43 8.32 -27.09
C ASP A 342 14.63 8.67 -26.19
N ALA A 343 15.37 7.66 -25.71
CA ALA A 343 16.57 7.82 -24.88
C ALA A 343 17.80 8.36 -25.64
N ILE A 344 18.04 7.95 -26.89
CA ILE A 344 19.12 8.47 -27.74
C ILE A 344 18.88 9.94 -28.12
N GLY A 345 17.63 10.38 -28.12
CA GLY A 345 17.26 11.74 -28.54
C GLY A 345 17.12 11.90 -30.04
N HIS A 346 16.69 10.84 -30.75
CA HIS A 346 16.51 10.90 -32.20
C HIS A 346 15.59 12.07 -32.59
N SER A 347 15.99 12.85 -33.60
CA SER A 347 15.47 14.21 -33.85
C SER A 347 13.96 14.28 -34.09
N SER A 348 13.34 13.19 -34.53
CA SER A 348 11.90 13.08 -34.75
C SER A 348 11.06 12.77 -33.50
N VAL A 349 11.66 12.33 -32.38
CA VAL A 349 10.90 11.91 -31.19
C VAL A 349 11.51 12.39 -29.86
N GLY A 350 12.83 12.48 -29.72
CA GLY A 350 13.49 12.83 -28.45
C GLY A 350 13.02 14.16 -27.85
N GLY A 351 12.77 15.17 -28.69
CA GLY A 351 12.21 16.45 -28.27
C GLY A 351 10.77 16.34 -27.74
N GLU A 352 9.92 15.51 -28.36
CA GLU A 352 8.58 15.20 -27.83
C GLU A 352 8.67 14.38 -26.54
N ALA A 353 9.59 13.42 -26.47
CA ALA A 353 9.79 12.57 -25.29
C ALA A 353 10.22 13.39 -24.06
N ILE A 354 11.10 14.38 -24.22
CA ILE A 354 11.40 15.36 -23.16
C ILE A 354 10.17 16.23 -22.87
N ALA A 355 9.54 16.85 -23.88
CA ALA A 355 8.43 17.78 -23.68
C ALA A 355 7.17 17.13 -23.06
N THR A 356 7.01 15.82 -23.23
CA THR A 356 5.94 15.01 -22.61
C THR A 356 6.39 14.30 -21.32
N GLY A 357 7.65 14.46 -20.91
CA GLY A 357 8.21 13.88 -19.69
C GLY A 357 8.43 12.36 -19.73
N ARG A 358 8.49 11.72 -20.91
CA ARG A 358 8.78 10.28 -21.10
C ARG A 358 10.23 9.92 -20.79
N VAL A 359 11.15 10.84 -21.02
CA VAL A 359 12.57 10.78 -20.62
C VAL A 359 12.94 12.07 -19.89
N LYS A 360 13.92 12.01 -18.98
CA LYS A 360 14.44 13.20 -18.29
C LYS A 360 15.55 13.88 -19.09
N GLN A 361 16.31 13.09 -19.87
CA GLN A 361 17.44 13.54 -20.68
C GLN A 361 17.67 12.60 -21.86
N THR A 362 18.34 13.10 -22.90
CA THR A 362 18.81 12.30 -24.04
C THR A 362 20.30 12.01 -23.92
N LEU A 363 20.71 10.78 -24.20
CA LEU A 363 22.06 10.26 -23.95
C LEU A 363 22.69 9.76 -25.26
N ASN A 364 23.94 10.15 -25.52
CA ASN A 364 24.69 9.58 -26.65
C ASN A 364 25.04 8.10 -26.35
N PRO A 365 24.54 7.11 -27.12
CA PRO A 365 24.83 5.70 -26.86
C PRO A 365 26.30 5.34 -27.07
N LEU A 366 27.06 6.14 -27.83
CA LEU A 366 28.50 5.97 -28.04
C LEU A 366 29.34 6.39 -26.83
N GLU A 367 28.81 7.25 -25.96
CA GLU A 367 29.49 7.77 -24.77
C GLU A 367 29.01 7.08 -23.48
N HIS A 368 27.87 6.39 -23.51
CA HIS A 368 27.33 5.72 -22.33
C HIS A 368 28.19 4.52 -21.91
N PRO A 369 28.71 4.48 -20.66
CA PRO A 369 29.75 3.53 -20.29
C PRO A 369 29.26 2.07 -20.28
N ALA A 370 28.00 1.80 -19.94
CA ALA A 370 27.49 0.44 -19.97
C ALA A 370 27.38 -0.08 -21.41
N LEU A 371 26.93 0.75 -22.36
CA LEU A 371 26.85 0.39 -23.78
C LEU A 371 28.22 0.32 -24.47
N ALA A 372 29.16 1.19 -24.09
CA ALA A 372 30.50 1.22 -24.68
C ALA A 372 31.38 0.05 -24.21
N ASN A 373 31.27 -0.35 -22.93
CA ASN A 373 32.07 -1.45 -22.36
C ASN A 373 31.48 -2.85 -22.62
N THR A 374 30.19 -2.94 -22.97
CA THR A 374 29.53 -4.22 -23.24
C THR A 374 29.75 -4.65 -24.68
N MET A 375 30.35 -5.82 -24.86
CA MET A 375 30.58 -6.43 -26.16
C MET A 375 29.49 -7.47 -26.47
N TYR A 376 29.02 -7.49 -27.71
CA TYR A 376 28.17 -8.56 -28.25
C TYR A 376 28.78 -9.06 -29.56
N GLN A 377 29.06 -10.36 -29.67
CA GLN A 377 29.64 -10.99 -30.85
C GLN A 377 30.91 -10.27 -31.37
N GLY A 378 31.75 -9.79 -30.44
CA GLY A 378 33.00 -9.08 -30.74
C GLY A 378 32.83 -7.61 -31.15
N ARG A 379 31.65 -7.01 -31.01
CA ARG A 379 31.39 -5.59 -31.30
C ARG A 379 30.83 -4.84 -30.08
N PRO A 380 31.20 -3.56 -29.85
CA PRO A 380 30.60 -2.75 -28.80
C PRO A 380 29.10 -2.55 -29.03
N LEU A 381 28.30 -2.75 -27.98
CA LEU A 381 26.84 -2.63 -28.01
C LEU A 381 26.40 -1.21 -28.39
N SER A 382 27.15 -0.19 -27.97
CA SER A 382 26.97 1.20 -28.39
C SER A 382 26.90 1.39 -29.90
N GLN A 383 27.78 0.75 -30.68
CA GLN A 383 27.80 0.84 -32.14
C GLN A 383 26.59 0.14 -32.79
N ILE A 384 26.14 -0.96 -32.20
CA ILE A 384 24.99 -1.73 -32.66
C ILE A 384 23.71 -0.90 -32.46
N LEU A 385 23.54 -0.30 -31.29
CA LEU A 385 22.34 0.49 -30.97
C LEU A 385 22.32 1.85 -31.69
N ALA A 386 23.47 2.45 -31.98
CA ALA A 386 23.57 3.70 -32.73
C ALA A 386 23.16 3.59 -34.22
N THR A 387 23.05 2.38 -34.78
CA THR A 387 22.77 2.16 -36.21
C THR A 387 21.42 1.46 -36.40
N ASP A 388 20.40 2.17 -36.93
CA ASP A 388 19.01 1.70 -36.96
C ASP A 388 18.79 0.26 -37.43
N GLY A 389 19.27 -0.10 -38.62
CA GLY A 389 19.11 -1.48 -39.13
C GLY A 389 19.81 -2.54 -38.29
N GLN A 390 20.95 -2.20 -37.65
CA GLN A 390 21.66 -3.12 -36.76
C GLN A 390 20.96 -3.24 -35.40
N ARG A 391 20.42 -2.13 -34.88
CA ARG A 391 19.62 -2.09 -33.66
C ARG A 391 18.37 -2.95 -33.81
N GLU A 392 17.64 -2.83 -34.92
CA GLU A 392 16.43 -3.65 -35.15
C GLU A 392 16.77 -5.14 -35.31
N GLU A 393 17.74 -5.51 -36.15
CA GLU A 393 18.18 -6.90 -36.31
C GLU A 393 18.61 -7.52 -34.96
N PHE A 394 19.30 -6.73 -34.13
CA PHE A 394 19.74 -7.12 -32.79
C PHE A 394 18.59 -7.29 -31.79
N LEU A 395 17.65 -6.34 -31.71
CA LEU A 395 16.44 -6.47 -30.89
C LEU A 395 15.59 -7.68 -31.32
N PHE A 396 15.56 -8.00 -32.62
CA PHE A 396 14.94 -9.23 -33.13
C PHE A 396 15.64 -10.51 -32.68
N LYS A 397 16.97 -10.50 -32.42
CA LYS A 397 17.69 -11.62 -31.80
C LYS A 397 17.30 -11.79 -30.33
N LEU A 398 17.13 -10.69 -29.60
CA LEU A 398 16.79 -10.71 -28.16
C LEU A 398 15.40 -11.29 -27.85
N LEU A 399 14.48 -11.34 -28.82
CA LEU A 399 13.22 -12.10 -28.73
C LEU A 399 13.37 -13.61 -28.40
N GLY A 400 14.58 -14.16 -28.47
CA GLY A 400 14.87 -15.54 -28.09
C GLY A 400 14.89 -15.82 -26.58
N TYR A 401 14.94 -14.78 -25.74
CA TYR A 401 15.19 -14.88 -24.29
C TYR A 401 14.03 -14.32 -23.47
N ASP A 402 13.74 -14.95 -22.33
CA ASP A 402 12.63 -14.53 -21.47
C ASP A 402 12.91 -13.18 -20.79
N ALA A 403 14.16 -12.82 -20.50
CA ALA A 403 14.53 -11.52 -19.94
C ALA A 403 14.05 -10.34 -20.81
N PHE A 404 14.26 -10.41 -22.13
CA PHE A 404 13.80 -9.38 -23.07
C PHE A 404 12.27 -9.32 -23.11
N MET A 405 11.60 -10.47 -23.16
CA MET A 405 10.15 -10.56 -23.12
C MET A 405 9.55 -10.08 -21.80
N LYS A 406 10.28 -10.21 -20.67
CA LYS A 406 9.87 -9.79 -19.32
C LYS A 406 9.93 -8.27 -19.14
N ILE A 407 10.89 -7.59 -19.78
CA ILE A 407 11.03 -6.13 -19.71
C ILE A 407 10.15 -5.44 -20.75
N PHE A 408 10.30 -5.78 -22.03
CA PHE A 408 9.68 -5.05 -23.14
C PHE A 408 8.38 -5.66 -23.66
N GLY A 409 8.20 -6.97 -23.52
CA GLY A 409 7.10 -7.71 -24.15
C GLY A 409 5.86 -7.88 -23.28
N LYS A 410 4.72 -8.15 -23.92
CA LYS A 410 3.52 -8.62 -23.21
C LYS A 410 3.73 -10.05 -22.71
N THR A 411 3.99 -10.21 -21.42
CA THR A 411 3.83 -11.48 -20.73
C THR A 411 2.37 -11.73 -20.35
N SER A 412 2.08 -12.99 -20.05
CA SER A 412 0.87 -13.50 -19.39
C SER A 412 1.28 -14.66 -18.47
N PRO A 413 0.42 -15.11 -17.53
CA PRO A 413 0.72 -16.27 -16.68
C PRO A 413 1.15 -17.52 -17.46
N ASP A 414 0.63 -17.74 -18.67
CA ASP A 414 0.93 -18.89 -19.54
C ASP A 414 2.13 -18.66 -20.49
N SER A 415 2.61 -17.43 -20.62
CA SER A 415 3.82 -17.13 -21.39
C SER A 415 5.07 -17.73 -20.73
N PRO A 416 6.15 -18.08 -21.45
CA PRO A 416 7.34 -18.69 -20.83
C PRO A 416 7.92 -17.82 -19.70
N ALA A 417 8.23 -16.54 -19.96
CA ALA A 417 8.63 -15.56 -18.94
C ALA A 417 7.60 -15.32 -17.80
N GLY A 418 6.34 -15.71 -17.99
CA GLY A 418 5.30 -15.72 -16.95
C GLY A 418 5.43 -16.95 -16.07
N ARG A 419 5.39 -18.14 -16.68
CA ARG A 419 5.53 -19.45 -16.00
C ARG A 419 6.86 -19.58 -15.27
N LEU A 420 7.93 -19.07 -15.85
CA LEU A 420 9.25 -18.95 -15.24
C LEU A 420 9.22 -18.11 -13.95
N ALA A 421 8.57 -16.94 -13.98
CA ALA A 421 8.42 -16.11 -12.79
C ALA A 421 7.53 -16.76 -11.72
N SER A 422 6.45 -17.44 -12.11
CA SER A 422 5.62 -18.21 -11.18
C SER A 422 6.40 -19.33 -10.48
N ALA A 423 7.29 -20.02 -11.20
CA ALA A 423 8.15 -21.05 -10.61
C ALA A 423 9.14 -20.46 -9.58
N PHE A 424 9.78 -19.33 -9.89
CA PHE A 424 10.63 -18.62 -8.91
C PHE A 424 9.83 -18.03 -7.74
N THR A 425 8.57 -17.65 -7.97
CA THR A 425 7.64 -17.24 -6.90
C THR A 425 7.44 -18.40 -5.94
N GLU A 426 7.00 -19.55 -6.45
CA GLU A 426 6.74 -20.74 -5.64
C GLU A 426 7.99 -21.22 -4.90
N LEU A 427 9.15 -21.25 -5.56
CA LEU A 427 10.41 -21.68 -4.96
C LEU A 427 10.82 -20.87 -3.72
N HIS A 428 10.69 -19.54 -3.77
CA HIS A 428 11.11 -18.67 -2.67
C HIS A 428 10.00 -18.29 -1.69
N THR A 429 8.74 -18.69 -1.94
CA THR A 429 7.59 -18.37 -1.05
C THR A 429 6.79 -19.58 -0.58
N GLY A 430 7.04 -20.77 -1.13
CA GLY A 430 6.29 -22.00 -0.84
C GLY A 430 4.87 -22.05 -1.40
N LEU A 431 4.49 -21.14 -2.30
CA LEU A 431 3.11 -20.93 -2.73
C LEU A 431 2.72 -21.77 -3.95
N GLN A 432 1.99 -22.87 -3.71
CA GLN A 432 1.87 -23.99 -4.66
C GLN A 432 0.74 -23.91 -5.69
N ASP A 433 -0.20 -22.96 -5.65
CA ASP A 433 -1.36 -22.96 -6.56
C ASP A 433 -1.47 -21.68 -7.40
N THR A 434 -1.56 -21.84 -8.72
CA THR A 434 -1.78 -20.76 -9.69
C THR A 434 -3.20 -20.17 -9.65
N ALA A 435 -4.12 -20.77 -8.89
CA ALA A 435 -5.40 -20.18 -8.52
C ALA A 435 -5.32 -19.34 -7.22
N GLU A 436 -4.37 -19.63 -6.33
CA GLU A 436 -4.09 -18.84 -5.11
C GLU A 436 -3.09 -17.70 -5.35
N LEU A 437 -2.22 -17.84 -6.35
CA LEU A 437 -1.52 -16.73 -6.97
C LEU A 437 -2.55 -15.99 -7.84
N PRO A 438 -2.94 -14.73 -7.53
CA PRO A 438 -3.83 -14.00 -8.41
C PRO A 438 -3.21 -13.89 -9.81
N ALA A 439 -4.00 -14.06 -10.87
CA ALA A 439 -3.50 -14.15 -12.24
C ALA A 439 -2.58 -12.98 -12.60
N GLY A 440 -1.27 -13.24 -12.58
CA GLY A 440 -0.21 -12.26 -12.74
C GLY A 440 0.59 -11.86 -11.49
N ALA A 441 0.60 -12.68 -10.43
CA ALA A 441 1.25 -12.41 -9.14
C ALA A 441 2.74 -11.98 -9.20
N LEU A 442 3.50 -12.42 -10.22
CA LEU A 442 4.85 -11.94 -10.54
C LEU A 442 5.07 -11.81 -12.07
N ASP A 443 3.96 -11.57 -12.77
CA ASP A 443 3.92 -11.27 -14.19
C ASP A 443 4.36 -9.81 -14.39
N LEU A 444 5.65 -9.49 -14.50
CA LEU A 444 6.07 -8.20 -15.05
C LEU A 444 5.43 -8.01 -16.42
N GLY A 445 4.27 -7.34 -16.45
CA GLY A 445 3.51 -7.09 -17.66
C GLY A 445 4.26 -6.05 -18.45
N GLY A 446 5.25 -6.51 -19.21
CA GLY A 446 6.25 -5.68 -19.86
C GLY A 446 5.63 -4.58 -20.72
N ILE A 447 6.44 -3.55 -20.99
CA ILE A 447 6.03 -2.17 -21.28
C ILE A 447 4.84 -2.04 -22.25
N GLN A 448 4.70 -2.92 -23.25
CA GLN A 448 3.49 -3.09 -24.07
C GLN A 448 2.15 -3.04 -23.31
N ASN A 449 2.01 -3.68 -22.15
CA ASN A 449 0.77 -3.73 -21.38
C ASN A 449 0.42 -2.37 -20.71
N HIS A 450 1.37 -1.44 -20.60
CA HIS A 450 1.11 -0.07 -20.14
C HIS A 450 0.93 0.87 -21.34
N VAL A 451 1.78 0.76 -22.36
CA VAL A 451 1.67 1.54 -23.62
C VAL A 451 0.34 1.31 -24.32
N GLY A 452 -0.17 0.07 -24.35
CA GLY A 452 -1.42 -0.28 -25.02
C GLY A 452 -2.71 0.17 -24.31
N ALA A 453 -2.63 0.73 -23.10
CA ALA A 453 -3.78 1.10 -22.28
C ALA A 453 -4.03 2.62 -22.19
N VAL A 454 -3.10 3.46 -22.67
CA VAL A 454 -3.07 4.91 -22.38
C VAL A 454 -3.14 5.74 -23.67
N GLN A 455 -4.29 5.71 -24.35
CA GLN A 455 -4.66 6.77 -25.28
C GLN A 455 -5.06 8.04 -24.48
N GLY A 456 -4.03 8.77 -24.03
CA GLY A 456 -4.18 10.06 -23.34
C GLY A 456 -3.66 10.07 -21.91
N ARG A 457 -2.42 10.58 -21.76
CA ARG A 457 -1.79 11.08 -20.52
C ARG A 457 -1.90 10.18 -19.28
N TYR A 458 -0.80 9.51 -18.92
CA TYR A 458 -0.14 9.66 -17.60
C TYR A 458 1.15 8.83 -17.53
N GLY A 459 2.19 9.40 -16.92
CA GLY A 459 3.21 8.66 -16.16
C GLY A 459 4.19 7.77 -16.93
N THR A 460 5.46 8.19 -16.93
CA THR A 460 6.61 7.28 -17.06
C THR A 460 6.48 6.07 -16.14
N GLY A 461 6.62 4.88 -16.73
CA GLY A 461 6.96 3.60 -16.09
C GLY A 461 6.83 3.46 -14.57
N ARG A 462 5.64 3.66 -13.98
CA ARG A 462 5.36 3.28 -12.60
C ARG A 462 5.16 1.77 -12.51
N HIS A 463 6.26 1.05 -12.67
CA HIS A 463 6.31 -0.41 -12.71
C HIS A 463 6.12 -0.99 -11.30
N LEU A 464 4.88 -0.99 -10.81
CA LEU A 464 4.49 -1.62 -9.53
C LEU A 464 5.08 -3.04 -9.40
N ARG A 465 5.05 -3.79 -10.51
CA ARG A 465 5.56 -5.17 -10.58
C ARG A 465 7.10 -5.31 -10.63
N ALA A 466 7.83 -4.20 -10.77
CA ALA A 466 9.28 -4.19 -10.53
C ALA A 466 9.61 -4.15 -9.03
N LYS A 467 8.76 -3.52 -8.21
CA LYS A 467 8.84 -3.68 -6.74
C LYS A 467 8.62 -5.14 -6.33
N ASP A 468 7.67 -5.85 -6.97
CA ASP A 468 7.41 -7.28 -6.72
C ASP A 468 8.69 -8.13 -6.92
N MET A 469 9.43 -7.92 -8.03
CA MET A 469 10.72 -8.59 -8.25
C MET A 469 11.80 -8.19 -7.24
N ARG A 470 11.91 -6.90 -6.88
CA ARG A 470 12.90 -6.42 -5.90
C ARG A 470 12.68 -7.03 -4.51
N ALA A 471 11.42 -7.23 -4.12
CA ALA A 471 11.06 -7.93 -2.90
C ALA A 471 11.35 -9.44 -2.97
N LEU A 472 11.09 -10.10 -4.11
CA LEU A 472 11.47 -11.51 -4.30
C LEU A 472 12.99 -11.70 -4.19
N ALA A 473 13.78 -10.79 -4.77
CA ALA A 473 15.23 -10.80 -4.67
C ALA A 473 15.69 -10.71 -3.19
N LEU A 474 15.15 -9.74 -2.44
CA LEU A 474 15.40 -9.60 -1.00
C LEU A 474 14.99 -10.85 -0.21
N HIS A 475 13.79 -11.38 -0.46
CA HIS A 475 13.26 -12.53 0.27
C HIS A 475 14.08 -13.81 0.01
N SER A 476 14.60 -14.00 -1.22
CA SER A 476 15.46 -15.14 -1.57
C SER A 476 16.72 -15.24 -0.68
N GLY A 477 17.21 -14.10 -0.18
CA GLY A 477 18.39 -14.00 0.67
C GLY A 477 18.14 -14.19 2.17
N HIS A 478 16.90 -14.34 2.63
CA HIS A 478 16.53 -14.32 4.06
C HIS A 478 16.54 -15.71 4.75
N GLU A 479 17.23 -16.70 4.19
CA GLU A 479 17.38 -18.02 4.84
C GLU A 479 18.49 -18.01 5.91
N GLU A 480 18.13 -18.40 7.14
CA GLU A 480 19.02 -18.45 8.32
C GLU A 480 20.34 -19.23 8.09
N ALA A 481 20.33 -20.21 7.19
CA ALA A 481 21.39 -21.21 7.05
C ALA A 481 22.73 -20.70 6.48
N MET A 482 22.80 -19.51 5.87
CA MET A 482 24.02 -19.02 5.19
C MET A 482 24.51 -17.62 5.59
N GLY A 483 23.76 -16.89 6.43
CA GLY A 483 24.17 -15.57 6.93
C GLY A 483 23.97 -14.41 5.93
N ASN A 484 23.77 -13.21 6.47
CA ASN A 484 23.15 -12.06 5.79
C ASN A 484 23.82 -11.56 4.50
N ASN A 485 25.11 -11.83 4.29
CA ASN A 485 25.92 -11.11 3.29
C ASN A 485 25.70 -11.58 1.84
N ALA A 486 24.84 -12.58 1.59
CA ALA A 486 24.59 -13.14 0.26
C ALA A 486 23.45 -12.45 -0.53
N GLY A 487 22.82 -11.41 0.03
CA GLY A 487 21.50 -10.89 -0.36
C GLY A 487 21.30 -10.30 -1.76
N ASN A 488 22.29 -10.35 -2.66
CA ASN A 488 22.15 -9.96 -4.09
C ASN A 488 22.38 -11.15 -5.05
N PHE A 489 22.95 -12.26 -4.57
CA PHE A 489 23.33 -13.40 -5.42
C PHE A 489 22.27 -14.48 -5.49
N LYS A 490 21.50 -14.73 -4.41
CA LYS A 490 20.73 -15.97 -4.30
C LYS A 490 19.62 -16.09 -5.35
N LEU A 491 18.73 -15.12 -5.54
CA LEU A 491 17.75 -15.18 -6.65
C LEU A 491 18.43 -15.29 -8.03
N ARG A 492 19.55 -14.58 -8.24
CA ARG A 492 20.30 -14.62 -9.51
C ARG A 492 20.77 -16.04 -9.85
N THR A 493 21.41 -16.71 -8.89
CA THR A 493 22.06 -18.03 -9.08
C THR A 493 21.19 -19.21 -8.64
N THR A 494 19.93 -19.00 -8.27
CA THR A 494 19.01 -20.10 -7.95
C THR A 494 18.58 -20.80 -9.23
N GLU A 495 18.82 -22.12 -9.29
CA GLU A 495 18.18 -22.99 -10.28
C GLU A 495 16.80 -23.42 -9.80
N LEU A 496 15.88 -23.63 -10.75
CA LEU A 496 14.59 -24.24 -10.46
C LEU A 496 14.75 -25.75 -10.26
N THR A 497 13.99 -26.33 -9.34
CA THR A 497 13.96 -27.78 -9.18
C THR A 497 13.25 -28.45 -10.37
N PRO A 498 13.62 -29.69 -10.76
CA PRO A 498 13.00 -30.38 -11.90
C PRO A 498 11.47 -30.52 -11.76
N GLU A 499 10.96 -30.61 -10.54
CA GLU A 499 9.53 -30.70 -10.21
C GLU A 499 8.82 -29.39 -10.56
N LEU A 500 9.41 -28.23 -10.23
CA LEU A 500 8.89 -26.92 -10.60
C LEU A 500 8.99 -26.70 -12.12
N GLU A 501 10.08 -27.10 -12.76
CA GLU A 501 10.20 -27.01 -14.22
C GLU A 501 9.13 -27.83 -14.94
N ALA A 502 8.90 -29.07 -14.49
CA ALA A 502 7.83 -29.93 -15.01
C ALA A 502 6.43 -29.36 -14.74
N LYS A 503 6.16 -28.91 -13.50
CA LYS A 503 4.89 -28.32 -13.07
C LYS A 503 4.50 -27.09 -13.89
N TYR A 504 5.45 -26.19 -14.12
CA TYR A 504 5.24 -24.98 -14.92
C TYR A 504 5.48 -25.22 -16.42
N ASN A 505 5.73 -26.46 -16.88
CA ASN A 505 6.01 -26.85 -18.27
C ASN A 505 7.11 -25.97 -18.91
N ILE A 506 8.12 -25.62 -18.09
CA ILE A 506 9.24 -24.77 -18.47
C ILE A 506 10.15 -25.57 -19.39
N LYS A 507 10.55 -24.96 -20.51
CA LYS A 507 11.34 -25.59 -21.57
C LYS A 507 12.33 -24.57 -22.11
N HIS A 508 13.58 -24.71 -21.70
CA HIS A 508 14.71 -24.01 -22.29
C HIS A 508 15.45 -24.97 -23.23
N TYR A 509 16.25 -24.41 -24.13
CA TYR A 509 17.33 -25.16 -24.75
C TYR A 509 18.56 -25.08 -23.85
N GLU A 510 19.41 -26.10 -23.89
CA GLU A 510 20.76 -26.02 -23.31
C GLU A 510 21.46 -24.83 -24.00
N PRO A 511 21.91 -23.81 -23.24
CA PRO A 511 22.64 -22.69 -23.80
C PRO A 511 24.06 -23.14 -24.19
N TYR A 512 24.69 -22.42 -25.10
CA TYR A 512 26.13 -22.55 -25.28
C TYR A 512 26.86 -21.97 -24.05
N GLU A 513 28.02 -22.52 -23.72
CA GLU A 513 28.87 -22.03 -22.63
C GLU A 513 29.20 -20.54 -22.86
N GLY A 514 28.93 -19.69 -21.86
CA GLY A 514 29.05 -18.23 -21.95
C GLY A 514 27.84 -17.46 -22.54
N GLU A 515 26.90 -18.10 -23.27
CA GLU A 515 25.75 -17.41 -23.91
C GLU A 515 24.89 -16.66 -22.87
N VAL A 516 24.71 -17.25 -21.68
CA VAL A 516 23.93 -16.66 -20.58
C VAL A 516 24.58 -15.38 -20.03
N GLU A 517 25.91 -15.34 -19.95
CA GLU A 517 26.64 -14.19 -19.40
C GLU A 517 26.73 -13.04 -20.41
N GLU A 518 26.97 -13.34 -21.70
CA GLU A 518 26.94 -12.34 -22.78
C GLU A 518 25.54 -11.68 -22.86
N ILE A 519 24.48 -12.49 -22.89
CA ILE A 519 23.11 -12.00 -22.99
C ILE A 519 22.66 -11.28 -21.70
N ARG A 520 23.13 -11.70 -20.52
CA ARG A 520 22.96 -10.94 -19.27
C ARG A 520 23.60 -9.56 -19.37
N GLY A 521 24.89 -9.48 -19.71
CA GLY A 521 25.63 -8.22 -19.80
C GLY A 521 24.98 -7.25 -20.79
N VAL A 522 24.57 -7.76 -21.96
CA VAL A 522 23.77 -7.04 -22.95
C VAL A 522 22.47 -6.47 -22.37
N MET A 523 21.66 -7.29 -21.71
CA MET A 523 20.36 -6.89 -21.20
C MET A 523 20.47 -5.92 -20.01
N GLU A 524 21.47 -6.11 -19.14
CA GLU A 524 21.80 -5.18 -18.06
C GLU A 524 22.25 -3.83 -18.63
N ALA A 525 23.12 -3.80 -19.64
CA ALA A 525 23.61 -2.56 -20.25
C ALA A 525 22.53 -1.75 -20.98
N ILE A 526 21.62 -2.41 -21.72
CA ILE A 526 20.43 -1.75 -22.32
C ILE A 526 19.57 -1.13 -21.23
N SER A 527 19.38 -1.85 -20.12
CA SER A 527 18.51 -1.41 -19.02
C SER A 527 19.13 -0.28 -18.20
N GLU A 528 20.44 -0.31 -17.98
CA GLU A 528 21.23 0.76 -17.35
C GLU A 528 21.12 2.06 -18.17
N PHE A 529 21.29 2.00 -19.49
CA PHE A 529 21.07 3.14 -20.40
C PHE A 529 19.63 3.71 -20.33
N LEU A 530 18.61 2.84 -20.35
CA LEU A 530 17.20 3.27 -20.30
C LEU A 530 16.78 3.79 -18.92
N ALA A 531 17.42 3.32 -17.84
CA ALA A 531 17.26 3.88 -16.50
C ALA A 531 17.88 5.28 -16.42
N ASP A 532 19.11 5.49 -16.88
CA ASP A 532 19.79 6.80 -16.87
C ASP A 532 19.04 7.87 -17.69
N ALA A 533 18.55 7.53 -18.89
CA ALA A 533 17.79 8.48 -19.73
C ALA A 533 16.49 8.95 -19.05
N LYS A 534 15.92 8.11 -18.20
CA LYS A 534 14.73 8.41 -17.38
C LYS A 534 15.08 8.87 -15.95
N GLY A 535 16.37 8.95 -15.62
CA GLY A 535 16.89 9.19 -14.28
C GLY A 535 16.21 8.34 -13.21
N HIS A 536 16.17 7.02 -13.42
CA HIS A 536 15.93 6.01 -12.40
C HIS A 536 17.27 5.45 -11.91
N GLU A 537 17.30 4.80 -10.74
CA GLU A 537 18.45 4.01 -10.31
C GLU A 537 18.74 2.88 -11.33
N THR A 538 19.97 2.83 -11.83
CA THR A 538 20.41 1.83 -12.83
C THR A 538 20.64 0.45 -12.20
N ARG A 539 21.27 0.45 -11.02
CA ARG A 539 21.61 -0.71 -10.20
C ARG A 539 21.13 -0.45 -8.79
N LEU A 540 20.07 -1.16 -8.39
CA LEU A 540 19.38 -0.99 -7.13
C LEU A 540 20.19 -1.69 -6.04
N THR A 541 20.85 -0.92 -5.17
CA THR A 541 21.49 -1.51 -3.99
C THR A 541 20.42 -2.09 -3.06
N HIS A 542 20.68 -3.29 -2.54
CA HIS A 542 19.94 -3.82 -1.41
C HIS A 542 20.42 -3.14 -0.12
N PRO A 543 19.56 -2.96 0.90
CA PRO A 543 20.00 -2.61 2.24
C PRO A 543 21.04 -3.63 2.73
N ILE A 544 22.13 -3.16 3.33
CA ILE A 544 23.23 -4.01 3.81
C ILE A 544 22.75 -4.87 5.00
N ASP A 545 21.88 -4.32 5.83
CA ASP A 545 21.38 -4.94 7.04
C ASP A 545 19.90 -5.33 6.88
N LEU A 546 19.64 -6.59 6.50
CA LEU A 546 18.36 -7.24 6.76
C LEU A 546 18.37 -7.75 8.21
N PRO A 547 17.42 -7.34 9.08
CA PRO A 547 17.38 -7.84 10.46
C PRO A 547 17.04 -9.34 10.51
N THR A 548 17.61 -9.98 11.52
CA THR A 548 17.77 -11.44 11.65
C THR A 548 16.73 -12.12 12.53
N GLN A 549 15.69 -11.40 12.96
CA GLN A 549 14.65 -11.96 13.83
C GLN A 549 13.74 -12.90 13.01
N PRO A 550 13.52 -14.16 13.42
CA PRO A 550 12.62 -15.06 12.71
C PRO A 550 11.16 -14.59 12.88
N ALA A 551 10.56 -14.14 11.77
CA ALA A 551 9.17 -13.72 11.72
C ALA A 551 8.23 -14.92 11.93
N VAL A 552 7.42 -14.89 12.99
CA VAL A 552 6.44 -15.94 13.31
C VAL A 552 5.22 -15.79 12.39
N SER A 553 5.30 -16.35 11.18
CA SER A 553 4.24 -16.20 10.18
C SER A 553 2.94 -16.91 10.60
N THR A 554 2.00 -16.15 11.14
CA THR A 554 0.64 -16.63 11.46
C THR A 554 -0.18 -16.80 10.18
N SER A 555 -0.02 -17.95 9.51
CA SER A 555 -0.78 -18.29 8.30
C SER A 555 -2.25 -18.58 8.66
N PHE A 556 -3.13 -17.60 8.41
CA PHE A 556 -4.56 -17.67 8.74
C PHE A 556 -5.30 -18.75 7.93
N GLN A 557 -5.40 -19.96 8.48
CA GLN A 557 -6.21 -21.04 7.92
C GLN A 557 -7.70 -20.84 8.24
N LEU A 558 -8.41 -20.08 7.40
CA LEU A 558 -9.88 -19.99 7.47
C LEU A 558 -10.54 -21.39 7.38
N PRO A 559 -11.41 -21.79 8.33
CA PRO A 559 -12.15 -23.05 8.25
C PRO A 559 -13.35 -22.96 7.29
N THR A 560 -13.70 -24.07 6.64
CA THR A 560 -14.73 -24.13 5.57
C THR A 560 -16.08 -24.66 6.08
N ASN A 561 -16.80 -23.86 6.86
CA ASN A 561 -18.10 -24.28 7.42
C ASN A 561 -19.29 -23.80 6.57
N GLN A 562 -20.09 -24.75 6.09
CA GLN A 562 -21.44 -24.54 5.56
C GLN A 562 -22.46 -24.51 6.71
N GLY A 563 -23.58 -23.79 6.56
CA GLY A 563 -24.75 -23.97 7.46
C GLY A 563 -24.73 -23.29 8.83
N MET A 564 -23.94 -22.23 9.03
CA MET A 564 -24.12 -21.35 10.21
C MET A 564 -25.52 -20.73 10.23
N SER A 565 -26.05 -20.41 11.40
CA SER A 565 -27.19 -19.51 11.60
C SER A 565 -26.73 -18.04 11.69
N LEU A 566 -27.67 -17.12 11.91
CA LEU A 566 -27.37 -15.92 12.71
C LEU A 566 -27.16 -16.36 14.17
N ALA A 567 -26.31 -15.65 14.92
CA ALA A 567 -26.25 -15.83 16.36
C ALA A 567 -27.60 -15.46 16.99
N ASP A 568 -28.07 -16.25 17.97
CA ASP A 568 -29.47 -16.24 18.41
C ASP A 568 -29.92 -14.90 19.01
N HIS A 569 -28.98 -14.10 19.51
CA HIS A 569 -29.23 -12.76 20.03
C HIS A 569 -29.52 -11.71 18.94
N VAL A 570 -29.12 -11.97 17.68
CA VAL A 570 -29.29 -11.03 16.56
C VAL A 570 -30.70 -11.15 15.97
N ARG A 571 -31.62 -10.37 16.52
CA ARG A 571 -33.04 -10.33 16.12
C ARG A 571 -33.22 -10.18 14.61
N TYR A 572 -33.79 -11.22 14.01
CA TYR A 572 -34.04 -11.31 12.57
C TYR A 572 -35.46 -11.81 12.30
N SER A 573 -36.10 -11.25 11.28
CA SER A 573 -37.32 -11.80 10.69
C SER A 573 -37.21 -11.75 9.17
N PRO A 574 -37.53 -12.84 8.44
CA PRO A 574 -37.64 -12.76 6.99
C PRO A 574 -38.71 -11.74 6.61
N LEU A 575 -38.59 -11.16 5.42
CA LEU A 575 -39.75 -10.49 4.86
C LEU A 575 -40.83 -11.55 4.65
N VAL A 576 -41.95 -11.39 5.36
CA VAL A 576 -43.18 -12.07 5.00
C VAL A 576 -43.52 -11.56 3.61
N GLU A 577 -43.40 -12.40 2.59
CA GLU A 577 -44.04 -12.10 1.32
C GLU A 577 -45.52 -11.96 1.61
N ASN A 578 -46.03 -10.72 1.51
CA ASN A 578 -47.46 -10.47 1.47
C ASN A 578 -48.00 -11.04 0.16
N THR A 579 -48.17 -12.37 0.14
CA THR A 579 -49.14 -13.03 -0.72
C THR A 579 -50.49 -12.40 -0.43
N ILE A 580 -50.89 -11.49 -1.31
CA ILE A 580 -52.29 -11.15 -1.51
C ILE A 580 -53.01 -12.50 -1.66
N ALA A 581 -53.96 -12.77 -0.77
CA ALA A 581 -54.40 -14.12 -0.48
C ALA A 581 -55.30 -14.72 -1.58
N GLU A 582 -54.68 -15.15 -2.68
CA GLU A 582 -55.25 -16.12 -3.60
C GLU A 582 -55.06 -17.52 -3.01
N GLY A 583 -56.14 -18.30 -2.97
CA GLY A 583 -56.34 -19.31 -1.92
C GLY A 583 -55.63 -20.65 -2.11
N THR A 584 -55.10 -21.17 -0.99
CA THR A 584 -55.08 -22.60 -0.58
C THR A 584 -54.74 -23.68 -1.62
N THR A 585 -53.62 -24.38 -1.40
CA THR A 585 -53.64 -25.85 -1.14
C THR A 585 -52.30 -26.35 -0.57
N GLU A 586 -52.34 -27.53 0.07
CA GLU A 586 -51.22 -28.13 0.81
C GLU A 586 -50.46 -29.19 -0.01
N ALA A 587 -49.18 -29.44 0.34
CA ALA A 587 -48.49 -30.70 0.06
C ALA A 587 -47.28 -30.91 1.01
N MET A 588 -46.95 -32.17 1.33
CA MET A 588 -45.93 -32.56 2.32
C MET A 588 -44.73 -33.31 1.71
N GLY A 589 -43.58 -33.24 2.40
CA GLY A 589 -43.00 -34.48 2.97
C GLY A 589 -41.64 -35.01 2.47
N GLY A 590 -40.67 -35.10 3.40
CA GLY A 590 -39.57 -36.09 3.43
C GLY A 590 -38.39 -35.88 2.46
N SER A 591 -37.27 -36.61 2.59
CA SER A 591 -36.67 -37.29 3.77
C SER A 591 -35.20 -37.60 3.46
N THR A 592 -34.33 -37.67 4.47
CA THR A 592 -32.89 -37.98 4.34
C THR A 592 -32.58 -39.49 4.37
N GLN A 593 -31.40 -39.87 3.85
CA GLN A 593 -30.73 -41.13 4.18
C GLN A 593 -29.20 -41.01 4.02
N ASP A 594 -28.45 -41.84 4.74
CA ASP A 594 -27.01 -41.70 5.04
C ASP A 594 -26.26 -43.05 4.95
N LEU A 595 -25.00 -43.14 5.44
CA LEU A 595 -24.12 -44.35 5.64
C LEU A 595 -23.08 -44.67 4.51
N PRO A 596 -22.02 -45.49 4.77
CA PRO A 596 -20.95 -45.29 5.77
C PRO A 596 -19.50 -45.65 5.26
N PRO A 597 -18.40 -45.44 6.04
CA PRO A 597 -17.00 -45.72 5.60
C PRO A 597 -16.14 -46.66 6.51
N ALA A 598 -15.14 -47.37 5.93
CA ALA A 598 -13.94 -48.01 6.57
C ALA A 598 -13.07 -48.76 5.49
N PRO A 599 -11.86 -49.33 5.77
CA PRO A 599 -10.74 -48.98 6.70
C PRO A 599 -9.40 -48.64 5.94
N VAL A 600 -8.33 -48.00 6.47
CA VAL A 600 -7.19 -48.43 7.37
C VAL A 600 -6.47 -49.74 6.94
N VAL A 601 -5.13 -50.01 6.95
CA VAL A 601 -3.83 -49.54 7.57
C VAL A 601 -2.64 -49.83 6.55
N PRO A 602 -1.31 -50.02 6.83
CA PRO A 602 -0.27 -49.41 7.73
C PRO A 602 1.13 -49.04 7.06
N GLN A 603 1.98 -48.25 7.77
CA GLN A 603 3.49 -48.24 7.95
C GLN A 603 4.47 -48.50 6.74
N VAL A 604 5.73 -48.00 6.63
CA VAL A 604 7.03 -48.17 7.39
C VAL A 604 8.11 -47.22 6.74
N THR A 605 9.39 -46.97 7.15
CA THR A 605 10.03 -46.38 8.37
C THR A 605 11.57 -46.12 8.17
N GLN A 606 12.10 -44.92 8.54
CA GLN A 606 13.51 -44.54 8.94
C GLN A 606 14.77 -44.47 8.01
N MET A 607 15.54 -43.36 8.18
CA MET A 607 17.03 -43.17 8.26
C MET A 607 17.95 -43.44 7.00
N ALA A 608 19.19 -42.93 6.86
CA ALA A 608 20.15 -42.20 7.73
C ALA A 608 21.07 -41.17 6.97
N THR A 609 22.02 -40.50 7.69
CA THR A 609 23.06 -39.52 7.23
C THR A 609 24.49 -40.06 7.54
N PRO A 610 25.65 -39.32 7.49
CA PRO A 610 26.07 -37.99 6.96
C PRO A 610 27.25 -38.17 5.93
N PRO A 611 28.52 -37.63 5.98
CA PRO A 611 29.15 -36.35 6.44
C PRO A 611 30.26 -35.71 5.52
N SER A 612 30.73 -34.47 5.85
CA SER A 612 32.14 -33.93 5.71
C SER A 612 32.78 -33.63 4.32
N ASN A 613 33.74 -32.69 4.10
CA ASN A 613 34.38 -31.58 4.89
C ASN A 613 35.29 -30.63 4.02
N VAL A 614 35.78 -29.49 4.59
CA VAL A 614 36.93 -28.59 4.18
C VAL A 614 36.72 -27.63 2.97
N ALA A 615 37.53 -26.55 2.72
CA ALA A 615 37.66 -25.21 3.36
C ALA A 615 38.64 -24.26 2.57
N GLN A 616 38.77 -22.96 2.95
CA GLN A 616 39.81 -21.94 2.56
C GLN A 616 39.75 -21.32 1.11
N THR A 617 40.23 -20.11 0.71
CA THR A 617 40.70 -18.81 1.31
C THR A 617 40.73 -17.64 0.27
N GLN A 618 40.86 -16.35 0.68
CA GLN A 618 41.09 -15.10 -0.12
C GLN A 618 42.56 -14.56 0.04
N PRO A 619 43.04 -13.31 -0.34
CA PRO A 619 42.50 -12.05 -0.97
C PRO A 619 43.46 -11.48 -2.11
N PRO A 620 43.83 -10.17 -2.36
CA PRO A 620 43.30 -8.81 -2.03
C PRO A 620 43.36 -7.64 -3.11
N THR A 621 42.43 -6.66 -3.00
CA THR A 621 42.54 -5.15 -3.16
C THR A 621 43.13 -4.35 -4.36
N SER A 622 42.36 -3.34 -4.83
CA SER A 622 42.70 -1.90 -5.15
C SER A 622 41.40 -1.10 -5.48
N ALA A 623 41.15 0.23 -5.34
CA ALA A 623 41.86 1.49 -4.98
C ALA A 623 42.39 2.39 -6.15
N ASN A 624 42.35 3.75 -6.18
CA ASN A 624 41.51 4.83 -5.54
C ASN A 624 41.87 6.24 -6.17
N LEU A 625 41.00 7.27 -6.24
CA LEU A 625 41.35 8.68 -6.60
C LEU A 625 40.23 9.74 -6.38
N ALA A 626 40.56 11.01 -6.08
CA ALA A 626 39.59 12.13 -5.85
C ALA A 626 40.19 13.55 -6.04
N THR A 627 39.36 14.61 -6.03
CA THR A 627 39.73 16.03 -6.27
C THR A 627 39.56 16.98 -5.04
N PRO A 628 40.23 18.15 -4.98
CA PRO A 628 40.35 18.98 -3.76
C PRO A 628 39.28 20.09 -3.59
N SER A 629 39.23 20.70 -2.40
CA SER A 629 38.30 21.77 -2.00
C SER A 629 39.00 23.02 -1.43
N LEU A 630 38.27 24.15 -1.36
CA LEU A 630 38.77 25.48 -0.92
C LEU A 630 38.68 25.69 0.60
N THR A 631 39.46 26.65 1.13
CA THR A 631 39.59 26.85 2.59
C THR A 631 38.55 27.83 3.19
N PRO A 632 38.22 27.74 4.49
CA PRO A 632 37.25 28.63 5.14
C PRO A 632 37.62 30.12 5.13
N GLU A 633 38.92 30.44 5.12
CA GLU A 633 39.42 31.82 5.10
C GLU A 633 39.17 32.50 3.75
N GLN A 634 39.38 31.75 2.65
CA GLN A 634 39.05 32.20 1.29
C GLN A 634 37.54 32.49 1.14
N ILE A 635 36.70 31.63 1.73
CA ILE A 635 35.24 31.82 1.78
C ILE A 635 34.86 33.08 2.59
N THR A 636 35.60 33.40 3.64
CA THR A 636 35.32 34.56 4.51
C THR A 636 35.73 35.87 3.82
N ALA A 637 36.90 35.91 3.19
CA ALA A 637 37.37 37.05 2.38
C ALA A 637 36.40 37.37 1.21
N ALA A 638 35.90 36.34 0.52
CA ALA A 638 34.94 36.51 -0.57
C ALA A 638 33.60 37.14 -0.12
N ARG A 639 33.14 36.88 1.11
CA ARG A 639 31.90 37.46 1.66
C ARG A 639 32.06 38.94 2.01
N ALA A 640 33.20 39.33 2.57
CA ALA A 640 33.48 40.73 2.92
C ALA A 640 33.48 41.65 1.68
N GLY A 641 33.91 41.14 0.51
CA GLY A 641 33.80 41.87 -0.76
C GLY A 641 32.36 42.09 -1.22
N ALA A 642 31.47 41.11 -1.04
CA ALA A 642 30.09 41.15 -1.54
C ALA A 642 29.22 42.24 -0.89
N ALA A 643 29.45 42.57 0.38
CA ALA A 643 28.70 43.61 1.10
C ALA A 643 28.91 45.02 0.53
N ASN A 644 30.09 45.29 -0.06
CA ASN A 644 30.48 46.60 -0.58
C ASN A 644 30.12 46.81 -2.07
N LEU A 645 29.44 45.83 -2.71
CA LEU A 645 29.03 45.93 -4.09
C LEU A 645 27.82 46.87 -4.27
N SER A 646 27.85 47.68 -5.33
CA SER A 646 26.71 48.50 -5.75
C SER A 646 25.55 47.62 -6.23
N ASP A 647 24.34 48.19 -6.26
CA ASP A 647 23.13 47.46 -6.69
C ASP A 647 23.27 46.89 -8.11
N ASP A 648 23.97 47.57 -9.01
CA ASP A 648 24.23 47.10 -10.37
C ASP A 648 25.33 46.04 -10.46
N GLN A 649 26.37 46.13 -9.61
CA GLN A 649 27.34 45.03 -9.46
C GLN A 649 26.68 43.77 -8.87
N LEU A 650 25.76 43.92 -7.92
CA LEU A 650 24.96 42.82 -7.39
C LEU A 650 24.00 42.24 -8.44
N ARG A 651 23.33 43.07 -9.22
CA ARG A 651 22.53 42.64 -10.38
C ARG A 651 23.36 41.86 -11.39
N GLN A 652 24.61 42.26 -11.63
CA GLN A 652 25.51 41.54 -12.52
C GLN A 652 25.97 40.20 -11.91
N LEU A 653 26.33 40.19 -10.62
CA LEU A 653 26.74 38.99 -9.88
C LEU A 653 25.61 37.96 -9.78
N ILE A 654 24.36 38.39 -9.60
CA ILE A 654 23.17 37.51 -9.60
C ILE A 654 22.96 36.86 -10.97
N ARG A 655 23.29 37.56 -12.07
CA ARG A 655 23.21 37.01 -13.44
C ARG A 655 24.33 36.02 -13.75
N THR A 656 25.58 36.32 -13.36
CA THR A 656 26.73 35.43 -13.64
C THR A 656 26.85 34.26 -12.65
N GLY A 657 26.36 34.42 -11.42
CA GLY A 657 26.40 33.40 -10.36
C GLY A 657 25.37 32.27 -10.49
N GLY A 658 24.67 32.15 -11.62
CA GLY A 658 23.73 31.05 -11.89
C GLY A 658 22.41 31.09 -11.11
N ALA A 659 22.10 32.17 -10.39
CA ALA A 659 20.92 32.28 -9.52
C ALA A 659 19.56 32.35 -10.26
N ARG A 660 19.56 32.28 -11.60
CA ARG A 660 18.36 32.15 -12.45
C ARG A 660 18.61 31.17 -13.60
N SER A 661 18.61 29.86 -13.30
CA SER A 661 18.49 28.80 -14.31
C SER A 661 17.16 28.96 -15.06
N GLY A 662 17.21 29.30 -16.36
CA GLY A 662 16.01 29.50 -17.19
C GLY A 662 15.97 30.75 -18.07
N GLY A 663 17.04 31.54 -18.14
CA GLY A 663 17.18 32.61 -19.15
C GLY A 663 16.22 33.80 -19.02
N SER A 664 15.51 33.93 -17.89
CA SER A 664 14.51 34.97 -17.67
C SER A 664 15.07 36.38 -17.77
N THR A 665 14.59 37.13 -18.77
CA THR A 665 14.95 38.53 -19.06
C THR A 665 14.28 39.54 -18.13
N ALA A 666 13.40 39.10 -17.23
CA ALA A 666 12.69 39.96 -16.29
C ALA A 666 13.67 40.77 -15.40
N PRO A 667 13.44 42.08 -15.17
CA PRO A 667 14.33 42.90 -14.37
C PRO A 667 14.44 42.36 -12.92
N ILE A 668 15.65 42.43 -12.36
CA ILE A 668 15.89 42.05 -10.96
C ILE A 668 15.32 43.16 -10.07
N THR A 669 14.36 42.79 -9.24
CA THR A 669 13.60 43.69 -8.37
C THR A 669 14.41 44.10 -7.13
N GLN A 670 14.08 45.25 -6.53
CA GLN A 670 14.76 45.68 -5.30
C GLN A 670 14.61 44.68 -4.12
N PRO A 671 13.44 44.05 -3.89
CA PRO A 671 13.32 43.00 -2.88
C PRO A 671 14.25 41.80 -3.09
N GLU A 672 14.57 41.41 -4.33
CA GLU A 672 15.57 40.37 -4.61
C GLU A 672 16.98 40.82 -4.21
N ILE A 673 17.37 42.07 -4.51
CA ILE A 673 18.68 42.65 -4.15
C ILE A 673 18.81 42.78 -2.63
N GLN A 674 17.74 43.22 -1.94
CA GLN A 674 17.71 43.33 -0.48
C GLN A 674 17.81 41.96 0.20
N ARG A 675 17.10 40.93 -0.30
CA ARG A 675 17.26 39.54 0.18
C ARG A 675 18.68 39.02 -0.04
N PHE A 676 19.27 39.30 -1.21
CA PHE A 676 20.64 38.90 -1.51
C PHE A 676 21.65 39.58 -0.55
N ARG A 677 21.55 40.90 -0.33
CA ARG A 677 22.39 41.59 0.68
C ARG A 677 22.22 41.01 2.09
N GLY A 678 20.98 40.73 2.50
CA GLY A 678 20.66 40.14 3.81
C GLY A 678 21.39 38.81 4.08
N ALA A 679 21.54 37.96 3.05
CA ALA A 679 22.25 36.68 3.14
C ALA A 679 23.79 36.81 3.26
N PHE A 680 24.35 38.01 3.09
CA PHE A 680 25.79 38.30 3.25
C PHE A 680 26.10 39.25 4.42
N SER A 681 25.11 39.90 5.02
CA SER A 681 25.32 40.97 6.02
C SER A 681 25.43 40.50 7.48
N ASP A 682 25.13 39.24 7.79
CA ASP A 682 25.20 38.69 9.15
C ASP A 682 26.54 37.94 9.37
N PRO A 683 27.46 38.45 10.22
CA PRO A 683 28.75 37.81 10.47
C PRO A 683 28.67 36.59 11.41
N TYR A 684 27.54 36.39 12.11
CA TYR A 684 27.32 35.25 13.00
C TYR A 684 26.52 34.13 12.34
N GLN A 685 25.87 34.39 11.20
CA GLN A 685 25.41 33.35 10.30
C GLN A 685 26.61 32.53 9.77
N ARG A 686 26.83 31.39 10.43
CA ARG A 686 27.45 30.20 9.82
C ARG A 686 26.52 29.72 8.71
N LEU A 687 26.61 30.40 7.57
CA LEU A 687 25.75 30.28 6.39
C LEU A 687 25.45 28.82 6.08
N ILE A 688 24.22 28.39 6.39
CA ILE A 688 23.75 27.02 6.17
C ILE A 688 23.52 26.86 4.67
N THR A 689 24.58 26.52 3.94
CA THR A 689 24.55 26.33 2.48
C THR A 689 23.64 25.16 2.07
N GLU A 690 23.33 24.24 2.99
CA GLU A 690 22.28 23.23 2.85
C GLU A 690 20.87 23.84 2.68
N TYR A 691 20.65 25.12 3.03
CA TYR A 691 19.33 25.79 2.96
C TYR A 691 19.10 26.60 1.67
N MET A 692 20.15 26.87 0.89
CA MET A 692 20.08 27.65 -0.37
C MET A 692 20.44 26.83 -1.61
N LYS A 693 20.52 25.50 -1.51
CA LYS A 693 20.75 24.59 -2.63
C LYS A 693 19.59 23.62 -2.82
N GLY A 694 18.97 23.69 -3.99
CA GLY A 694 17.94 22.76 -4.47
C GLY A 694 16.51 23.25 -4.20
N GLU A 695 15.70 23.25 -5.28
CA GLU A 695 14.24 23.24 -5.21
C GLU A 695 13.77 21.83 -4.80
N GLY A 696 14.14 21.43 -3.57
CA GLY A 696 13.78 20.14 -2.99
C GLY A 696 12.31 20.08 -2.61
N SER A 697 11.78 18.87 -2.41
CA SER A 697 10.42 18.71 -1.90
C SER A 697 10.28 19.25 -0.47
N VAL A 698 9.04 19.42 -0.01
CA VAL A 698 8.77 19.84 1.38
C VAL A 698 9.37 18.85 2.38
N GLU A 699 9.42 17.55 2.05
CA GLU A 699 10.08 16.54 2.88
C GLU A 699 11.59 16.78 3.00
N GLU A 700 12.30 17.15 1.93
CA GLU A 700 13.74 17.45 2.01
C GLU A 700 14.03 18.66 2.91
N VAL A 701 13.18 19.69 2.85
CA VAL A 701 13.32 20.89 3.70
C VAL A 701 13.05 20.53 5.16
N GLN A 702 12.02 19.71 5.42
CA GLN A 702 11.70 19.19 6.75
C GLN A 702 12.84 18.32 7.32
N ASP A 703 13.43 17.44 6.52
CA ASP A 703 14.50 16.55 6.97
C ASP A 703 15.82 17.33 7.21
N ARG A 704 16.10 18.37 6.40
CA ARG A 704 17.18 19.34 6.66
C ARG A 704 16.94 20.14 7.95
N LEU A 705 15.72 20.60 8.21
CA LEU A 705 15.34 21.28 9.46
C LEU A 705 15.54 20.37 10.69
N ILE A 706 15.06 19.13 10.62
CA ILE A 706 15.20 18.11 11.67
C ILE A 706 16.69 17.86 12.00
N LYS A 707 17.51 17.59 10.99
CA LYS A 707 18.97 17.39 11.13
C LYS A 707 19.66 18.64 11.70
N THR A 708 19.17 19.83 11.37
CA THR A 708 19.72 21.11 11.86
C THR A 708 19.39 21.34 13.33
N MET A 709 18.15 21.08 13.74
CA MET A 709 17.69 21.18 15.13
C MET A 709 18.43 20.21 16.04
N GLU A 710 18.61 18.95 15.62
CA GLU A 710 19.43 17.99 16.37
C GLU A 710 20.90 18.43 16.48
N ARG A 711 21.50 18.98 15.42
CA ARG A 711 22.86 19.54 15.45
C ARG A 711 22.98 20.75 16.39
N LEU A 712 21.89 21.43 16.74
CA LEU A 712 21.86 22.49 17.76
C LEU A 712 21.66 21.90 19.17
N GLN A 713 20.71 20.98 19.36
CA GLN A 713 20.46 20.33 20.66
C GLN A 713 21.67 19.48 21.13
N ILE A 714 22.44 18.90 20.21
CA ILE A 714 23.74 18.27 20.51
C ILE A 714 24.78 19.28 21.00
N LYS A 715 24.84 20.49 20.41
CA LYS A 715 25.82 21.51 20.83
C LYS A 715 25.50 22.05 22.21
N ASP A 716 24.22 22.30 22.48
CA ASP A 716 23.72 22.64 23.81
C ASP A 716 24.10 21.57 24.85
N ALA A 717 23.76 20.30 24.59
CA ALA A 717 24.14 19.17 25.45
C ALA A 717 25.67 18.99 25.61
N ARG A 718 26.48 19.33 24.60
CA ARG A 718 27.96 19.35 24.67
C ARG A 718 28.52 20.56 25.43
N THR A 719 27.71 21.54 25.82
CA THR A 719 28.10 22.61 26.75
C THR A 719 27.64 22.37 28.18
N ASP A 720 26.66 21.50 28.41
CA ASP A 720 26.13 21.20 29.75
C ASP A 720 27.05 20.24 30.54
N SER A 721 27.78 20.79 31.51
CA SER A 721 28.68 20.04 32.39
C SER A 721 27.98 19.00 33.29
N THR A 722 26.66 19.02 33.41
CA THR A 722 25.87 17.99 34.13
C THR A 722 25.63 16.76 33.25
N ILE A 723 25.54 16.94 31.93
CA ILE A 723 25.36 15.85 30.95
C ILE A 723 26.69 15.15 30.67
N ILE A 724 27.75 15.92 30.39
CA ILE A 724 29.07 15.38 29.96
C ILE A 724 29.63 14.37 30.96
N LYS A 725 29.39 14.57 32.27
CA LYS A 725 29.81 13.65 33.35
C LYS A 725 29.18 12.26 33.27
N HIS A 726 28.05 12.12 32.56
CA HIS A 726 27.32 10.87 32.38
C HIS A 726 27.51 10.22 31.01
N VAL A 727 28.07 10.92 30.03
CA VAL A 727 28.42 10.36 28.71
C VAL A 727 29.59 9.38 28.84
N SER A 728 29.62 8.34 28.01
CA SER A 728 30.74 7.39 27.94
C SER A 728 31.98 8.04 27.32
N LYS A 729 33.19 7.70 27.81
CA LYS A 729 34.45 8.03 27.12
C LYS A 729 34.79 7.06 25.99
N ASN A 730 34.22 5.85 26.03
CA ASN A 730 34.39 4.83 25.00
C ASN A 730 33.26 4.99 23.98
N LYS A 731 33.58 4.89 22.69
CA LYS A 731 32.60 4.89 21.60
C LYS A 731 31.67 3.68 21.74
N LEU A 732 30.40 3.92 22.03
CA LEU A 732 29.38 2.87 22.17
C LEU A 732 28.66 2.64 20.84
N SER A 733 28.22 1.40 20.61
CA SER A 733 27.32 1.05 19.50
C SER A 733 25.90 0.86 20.04
N ILE A 734 24.90 1.41 19.33
CA ILE A 734 23.48 1.16 19.65
C ILE A 734 23.07 -0.29 19.31
N ASP A 735 23.84 -0.95 18.47
CA ASP A 735 23.61 -2.32 18.00
C ASP A 735 24.10 -3.33 19.05
N SER A 736 25.16 -2.99 19.79
CA SER A 736 25.65 -3.75 20.96
C SER A 736 24.59 -3.83 22.07
N PRO A 737 24.03 -5.01 22.37
CA PRO A 737 23.07 -5.17 23.47
C PRO A 737 23.71 -4.90 24.83
N HIS A 738 25.03 -5.06 24.95
CA HIS A 738 25.80 -4.81 26.16
C HIS A 738 25.90 -3.31 26.46
N ASP A 739 26.16 -2.50 25.44
CA ASP A 739 26.30 -1.04 25.55
C ASP A 739 24.94 -0.40 25.89
N VAL A 740 23.89 -0.84 25.19
CA VAL A 740 22.49 -0.44 25.45
C VAL A 740 22.08 -0.79 26.87
N SER A 741 22.35 -2.02 27.33
CA SER A 741 22.06 -2.46 28.70
C SER A 741 22.87 -1.67 29.75
N THR A 742 24.11 -1.30 29.43
CA THR A 742 24.96 -0.49 30.31
C THR A 742 24.42 0.94 30.48
N ILE A 743 23.94 1.58 29.40
CA ILE A 743 23.30 2.91 29.50
C ILE A 743 21.92 2.83 30.14
N ALA A 744 21.10 1.82 29.80
CA ALA A 744 19.80 1.56 30.43
C ALA A 744 19.93 1.48 31.96
N LYS A 745 20.84 0.63 32.45
CA LYS A 745 21.14 0.47 33.88
C LYS A 745 21.72 1.74 34.53
N LYS A 746 22.40 2.60 33.78
CA LYS A 746 22.99 3.86 34.28
C LYS A 746 21.94 4.97 34.45
N LEU A 747 20.84 4.92 33.70
CA LEU A 747 19.77 5.93 33.71
C LEU A 747 18.49 5.45 34.42
N GLY A 748 18.34 4.14 34.66
CA GLY A 748 17.11 3.58 35.23
C GLY A 748 15.99 3.40 34.21
N LEU A 749 16.35 3.31 32.93
CA LEU A 749 15.44 3.15 31.79
C LEU A 749 15.47 1.71 31.25
N ALA A 750 14.48 1.31 30.45
CA ALA A 750 14.52 0.02 29.76
C ALA A 750 15.47 0.08 28.54
N PRO A 751 16.07 -1.06 28.12
CA PRO A 751 16.86 -1.14 26.89
C PRO A 751 16.11 -0.64 25.62
N GLN A 752 14.79 -0.81 25.59
CA GLN A 752 13.89 -0.31 24.56
C GLN A 752 13.81 1.22 24.55
N ASP A 753 13.75 1.86 25.72
CA ASP A 753 13.73 3.32 25.86
C ASP A 753 15.02 3.94 25.31
N ILE A 754 16.17 3.30 25.58
CA ILE A 754 17.46 3.76 25.06
C ILE A 754 17.49 3.75 23.52
N ARG A 755 16.90 2.72 22.89
CA ARG A 755 16.74 2.64 21.43
C ARG A 755 15.77 3.72 20.91
N LEU A 756 14.57 3.82 21.49
CA LEU A 756 13.56 4.83 21.16
C LEU A 756 14.12 6.27 21.26
N ILE A 757 14.83 6.58 22.35
CA ILE A 757 15.47 7.87 22.55
C ILE A 757 16.56 8.08 21.49
N ASN A 758 17.41 7.09 21.20
CA ASN A 758 18.45 7.24 20.17
C ASN A 758 17.87 7.45 18.76
N GLU A 759 16.89 6.65 18.36
CA GLU A 759 16.28 6.60 17.02
C GLU A 759 15.33 7.77 16.74
N SER A 760 14.75 8.39 17.79
CA SER A 760 13.92 9.60 17.68
C SER A 760 14.58 10.70 16.82
N LYS A 761 13.78 11.46 16.08
CA LYS A 761 14.28 12.57 15.26
C LYS A 761 13.62 13.90 15.61
N GLY A 762 14.40 14.98 15.49
CA GLY A 762 13.93 16.34 15.74
C GLY A 762 13.98 16.73 17.22
N ASP A 763 12.95 17.44 17.70
CA ASP A 763 12.97 18.13 19.00
C ASP A 763 12.96 17.17 20.19
N TRP A 764 14.03 17.21 20.97
CA TRP A 764 14.19 16.42 22.20
C TRP A 764 13.18 16.79 23.30
N MET A 765 12.67 18.02 23.33
CA MET A 765 11.62 18.41 24.29
C MET A 765 10.27 17.75 23.99
N ARG A 766 10.05 17.25 22.77
CA ARG A 766 8.88 16.42 22.44
C ARG A 766 8.94 15.06 23.10
N LEU A 767 10.12 14.43 23.22
CA LEU A 767 10.25 13.15 23.94
C LEU A 767 9.87 13.27 25.41
N ASN A 768 10.32 14.35 26.07
CA ASN A 768 9.97 14.66 27.45
C ASN A 768 8.43 14.78 27.62
N LYS A 769 7.78 15.57 26.75
CA LYS A 769 6.32 15.74 26.76
C LYS A 769 5.51 14.48 26.40
N SER A 770 6.01 13.63 25.50
CA SER A 770 5.26 12.47 24.98
C SER A 770 5.51 11.16 25.73
N PHE A 771 6.67 11.00 26.39
CA PHE A 771 7.06 9.75 27.05
C PHE A 771 7.55 9.94 28.50
N GLY A 772 7.61 11.17 29.02
CA GLY A 772 8.04 11.45 30.40
C GLY A 772 9.55 11.34 30.66
N PHE A 773 10.37 11.04 29.64
CA PHE A 773 11.82 10.99 29.77
C PHE A 773 12.39 12.36 30.17
N SER A 774 13.28 12.41 31.17
CA SER A 774 13.87 13.69 31.55
C SER A 774 14.78 14.22 30.43
N GLU A 775 14.83 15.54 30.27
CA GLU A 775 15.69 16.21 29.29
C GLU A 775 17.17 15.78 29.45
N ARG A 776 17.59 15.57 30.69
CA ARG A 776 18.93 15.06 31.05
C ARG A 776 19.18 13.69 30.44
N ASP A 777 18.26 12.75 30.59
CA ASP A 777 18.46 11.37 30.12
C ASP A 777 18.49 11.32 28.59
N ILE A 778 17.61 12.09 27.93
CA ILE A 778 17.61 12.26 26.48
C ILE A 778 18.96 12.80 25.99
N LYS A 779 19.46 13.87 26.62
CA LYS A 779 20.78 14.47 26.32
C LYS A 779 21.93 13.47 26.53
N ILE A 780 21.89 12.64 27.59
CA ILE A 780 22.93 11.63 27.85
C ILE A 780 22.91 10.50 26.81
N VAL A 781 21.75 9.94 26.47
CA VAL A 781 21.64 8.87 25.47
C VAL A 781 22.11 9.35 24.10
N LYS A 782 21.60 10.51 23.64
CA LYS A 782 21.94 11.09 22.34
C LYS A 782 23.44 11.36 22.18
N LEU A 783 24.12 11.78 23.24
CA LEU A 783 25.59 11.96 23.21
C LEU A 783 26.39 10.67 23.40
N SER A 784 25.83 9.64 24.03
CA SER A 784 26.56 8.38 24.29
C SER A 784 26.64 7.47 23.05
N PHE A 785 25.66 7.56 22.14
CA PHE A 785 25.61 6.73 20.93
C PHE A 785 25.92 7.48 19.62
N ARG A 786 25.81 8.82 19.57
CA ARG A 786 26.46 9.62 18.49
C ARG A 786 27.94 9.85 18.82
N GLY A 787 28.72 8.78 18.69
CA GLY A 787 30.17 8.87 18.69
C GLY A 787 30.69 9.46 17.39
N ASP A 788 31.27 10.66 17.47
CA ASP A 788 32.21 11.17 16.47
C ASP A 788 33.38 10.16 16.31
#